data_AF-A0A956GFV6-F1
#
_entry.id   AF-A0A956GFV6-F1
#
_cell.length_a   1.000
_cell.length_b   1.000
_cell.length_c   1.000
_cell.angle_alpha   90.00
_cell.angle_beta   90.00
_cell.angle_gamma   90.00
#
_symmetry.space_group_name_H-M   'P 1'
#
loop_
_entity.id
_entity.type
_entity.pdbx_description
1 polymer ?
#
loop_
_entity_poly.entity_id
_entity_poly.type
_entity_poly.pdbx_seq_one_letter_code
_entity_poly.pdbx_strand_id
1 'polypeptide(L)'
;MRPLALSLSLLLLPLWAHPAAAAPTPWLFDFDPNISKDPSYVKTHLATLKAGLPGLPSDSIGELTSKQTKLYFYQDVIDVLLLAKGSGPGIAPPVTRTPKRCVAHGAFAKPALLRSAPPPGCAGHEQALMARFGQRELATCAYVEFPERYVYDHQPLSLILPTTTTNLELLIAILGEALTHVQYPTKLIPAGFLPRAREVLAKVRYATLKQELGQRRASYQQALADLSQHQSCYEPAALTSFSKTVAALIAELAGAEQDLDALHNAGLAQAVKDRKAIEAQGRKRADLPYPSLTDRDRELLAFYLGGLVWRVRGAGLINEDKIPLGLALTFVSAPYQLIGDIAGGVDGQGVGLPIYISENWGYYKWYDMGTDPGSNDKYADLVEMTNRGKRATELVAPLLAGRGFDTRHLVAGGLMMGPCYYYIWEELPAFKLGLPCKTWPGAPWKANTPGCLGAPHYMQFLEWPTAAGEFCTGAALALGLVKTLLRGKPGAACTPDCFGKPCGASDTCGGTCSVCADAGTAVGPDGSAVAPDGGSSVTDRGADQRFDAGASHPTDGAARRDQGIAAQPGASGGCAVGARAPLGLLGVLVLLAMLLAAPRRCCASPETVPSEHVSCAPNVERPRRSRVPVGSAADGGRSPRDPGS
;
A
#
# COMPACT_ATOMS: atom_id res chain seq x y z
N MET A 1 -79.40 36.07 -10.74
CA MET A 1 -79.20 35.08 -9.65
C MET A 1 -78.33 33.94 -10.19
N ARG A 2 -77.57 33.24 -9.34
CA ARG A 2 -77.04 31.88 -9.61
C ARG A 2 -78.18 30.84 -9.37
N PRO A 3 -78.08 29.52 -9.65
CA PRO A 3 -76.89 28.71 -9.99
C PRO A 3 -77.11 27.68 -11.16
N LEU A 4 -76.28 26.63 -11.16
CA LEU A 4 -76.21 25.40 -11.97
C LEU A 4 -75.51 25.43 -13.35
N ALA A 5 -74.90 24.34 -13.82
CA ALA A 5 -74.07 23.27 -13.18
C ALA A 5 -73.57 22.27 -14.25
N LEU A 6 -72.63 21.38 -13.87
CA LEU A 6 -72.05 20.25 -14.63
C LEU A 6 -71.27 20.62 -15.92
N SER A 7 -70.01 20.15 -16.00
CA SER A 7 -69.56 19.16 -17.02
C SER A 7 -68.03 19.12 -17.29
N LEU A 8 -67.13 19.43 -16.32
CA LEU A 8 -65.68 19.30 -16.56
C LEU A 8 -64.84 19.00 -15.30
N SER A 9 -65.00 17.83 -14.68
CA SER A 9 -64.28 17.47 -13.43
C SER A 9 -64.00 15.97 -13.22
N LEU A 10 -63.98 15.16 -14.28
CA LEU A 10 -63.99 13.68 -14.16
C LEU A 10 -62.98 12.96 -15.07
N LEU A 11 -61.86 13.61 -15.39
CA LEU A 11 -60.75 13.06 -16.19
C LEU A 11 -59.35 13.30 -15.56
N LEU A 12 -59.29 13.67 -14.28
CA LEU A 12 -58.04 13.88 -13.52
C LEU A 12 -58.06 13.07 -12.21
N LEU A 13 -58.06 11.75 -12.36
CA LEU A 13 -57.81 10.76 -11.31
C LEU A 13 -56.83 9.71 -11.87
N PRO A 14 -55.84 9.29 -11.07
CA PRO A 14 -54.82 10.21 -10.60
C PRO A 14 -53.45 9.86 -11.18
N LEU A 15 -52.55 10.85 -11.25
CA LEU A 15 -51.12 10.54 -11.20
C LEU A 15 -50.82 9.95 -9.82
N TRP A 16 -50.96 8.63 -9.70
CA TRP A 16 -50.36 7.88 -8.60
C TRP A 16 -48.87 8.10 -8.69
N ALA A 17 -48.37 9.05 -7.89
CA ALA A 17 -47.03 9.00 -7.38
C ALA A 17 -46.88 7.62 -6.74
N HIS A 18 -46.30 6.68 -7.49
CA HIS A 18 -45.85 5.43 -6.92
C HIS A 18 -44.90 5.85 -5.79
N PRO A 19 -45.05 5.32 -4.57
CA PRO A 19 -43.98 5.46 -3.60
C PRO A 19 -42.73 4.95 -4.31
N ALA A 20 -41.70 5.79 -4.43
CA ALA A 20 -40.46 5.41 -5.10
C ALA A 20 -39.85 4.29 -4.26
N ALA A 21 -40.16 3.05 -4.63
CA ALA A 21 -39.92 1.87 -3.82
C ALA A 21 -38.43 1.85 -3.51
N ALA A 22 -38.09 2.04 -2.22
CA ALA A 22 -36.74 2.37 -1.79
C ALA A 22 -35.77 1.39 -2.44
N ALA A 23 -34.95 1.91 -3.36
CA ALA A 23 -34.34 1.10 -4.41
C ALA A 23 -33.64 -0.11 -3.77
N PRO A 24 -34.10 -1.34 -4.07
CA PRO A 24 -33.84 -2.50 -3.21
C PRO A 24 -32.34 -2.65 -3.02
N THR A 25 -31.89 -2.47 -1.77
CA THR A 25 -30.47 -2.18 -1.44
C THR A 25 -29.58 -3.14 -2.22
N PRO A 26 -28.68 -2.61 -3.09
CA PRO A 26 -28.14 -3.39 -4.19
C PRO A 26 -27.54 -4.70 -3.71
N TRP A 27 -27.86 -5.78 -4.40
CA TRP A 27 -27.13 -7.03 -4.23
C TRP A 27 -25.73 -6.84 -4.82
N LEU A 28 -24.66 -7.42 -4.24
CA LEU A 28 -23.28 -7.17 -4.72
C LEU A 28 -22.97 -7.74 -6.11
N PHE A 29 -23.97 -8.36 -6.73
CA PHE A 29 -24.04 -8.72 -8.13
C PHE A 29 -25.51 -8.81 -8.55
N ASP A 30 -25.79 -8.94 -9.84
CA ASP A 30 -27.13 -9.28 -10.34
C ASP A 30 -27.02 -10.08 -11.64
N PHE A 31 -27.73 -11.21 -11.73
CA PHE A 31 -27.81 -12.08 -12.89
C PHE A 31 -29.08 -12.94 -12.79
N ASP A 32 -29.62 -13.40 -13.92
CA ASP A 32 -30.76 -14.34 -13.93
C ASP A 32 -30.33 -15.73 -13.41
N PRO A 33 -30.83 -16.21 -12.26
CA PRO A 33 -30.44 -17.51 -11.71
C PRO A 33 -30.72 -18.71 -12.63
N ASN A 34 -31.56 -18.56 -13.66
CA ASN A 34 -31.85 -19.62 -14.63
C ASN A 34 -30.72 -19.86 -15.65
N ILE A 35 -29.73 -18.96 -15.76
CA ILE A 35 -28.54 -19.17 -16.62
C ILE A 35 -27.48 -20.07 -15.95
N SER A 36 -27.72 -20.46 -14.69
CA SER A 36 -26.89 -21.42 -13.96
C SER A 36 -27.12 -22.85 -14.46
N LYS A 37 -26.11 -23.71 -14.35
CA LYS A 37 -26.26 -25.16 -14.51
C LYS A 37 -27.08 -25.80 -13.38
N ASP A 38 -27.14 -25.19 -12.19
CA ASP A 38 -28.09 -25.54 -11.13
C ASP A 38 -28.82 -24.28 -10.60
N PRO A 39 -29.91 -23.88 -11.27
CA PRO A 39 -30.76 -22.78 -10.84
C PRO A 39 -31.42 -23.00 -9.47
N SER A 40 -31.58 -24.26 -9.02
CA SER A 40 -32.24 -24.56 -7.74
C SER A 40 -31.30 -24.27 -6.58
N TYR A 41 -30.05 -24.74 -6.68
CA TYR A 41 -28.98 -24.47 -5.74
C TYR A 41 -28.69 -22.97 -5.63
N VAL A 42 -28.54 -22.29 -6.77
CA VAL A 42 -28.26 -20.84 -6.81
C VAL A 42 -29.41 -20.03 -6.20
N LYS A 43 -30.68 -20.31 -6.54
CA LYS A 43 -31.83 -19.61 -5.93
C LYS A 43 -31.90 -19.82 -4.42
N THR A 44 -31.67 -21.04 -3.94
CA THR A 44 -31.70 -21.40 -2.51
C THR A 44 -30.59 -20.67 -1.73
N HIS A 45 -29.38 -20.64 -2.27
CA HIS A 45 -28.25 -19.96 -1.64
C HIS A 45 -28.36 -18.43 -1.72
N LEU A 46 -28.91 -17.87 -2.80
CA LEU A 46 -29.22 -16.43 -2.89
C LEU A 46 -30.25 -15.98 -1.85
N ALA A 47 -31.32 -16.77 -1.62
CA ALA A 47 -32.29 -16.48 -0.57
C ALA A 47 -31.64 -16.52 0.83
N THR A 48 -30.85 -17.55 1.10
CA THR A 48 -30.12 -17.75 2.36
C THR A 48 -29.08 -16.64 2.60
N LEU A 49 -28.41 -16.17 1.54
CA LEU A 49 -27.43 -15.09 1.60
C LEU A 49 -28.08 -13.74 1.93
N LYS A 50 -29.15 -13.39 1.20
CA LYS A 50 -29.89 -12.13 1.36
C LYS A 50 -30.56 -12.02 2.74
N ALA A 51 -30.87 -13.14 3.38
CA ALA A 51 -31.35 -13.15 4.76
C ALA A 51 -30.29 -12.60 5.75
N GLY A 52 -30.72 -11.63 6.56
CA GLY A 52 -29.95 -11.12 7.71
C GLY A 52 -28.71 -10.28 7.38
N LEU A 53 -28.55 -9.82 6.13
CA LEU A 53 -27.48 -8.86 5.80
C LEU A 53 -27.93 -7.41 6.10
N PRO A 54 -27.02 -6.55 6.59
CA PRO A 54 -27.25 -5.11 6.60
C PRO A 54 -27.24 -4.59 5.15
N GLY A 55 -28.04 -3.56 4.87
CA GLY A 55 -28.04 -2.91 3.54
C GLY A 55 -26.66 -2.34 3.19
N LEU A 56 -26.30 -2.34 1.90
CA LEU A 56 -25.00 -1.83 1.45
C LEU A 56 -24.85 -0.31 1.69
N PRO A 57 -23.60 0.19 1.79
CA PRO A 57 -23.32 1.62 1.67
C PRO A 57 -23.58 2.11 0.24
N SER A 58 -24.54 3.01 0.05
CA SER A 58 -24.87 3.57 -1.27
C SER A 58 -23.97 4.74 -1.69
N ASP A 59 -23.07 5.19 -0.81
CA ASP A 59 -22.19 6.35 -0.97
C ASP A 59 -20.84 6.02 -1.63
N SER A 60 -20.48 4.73 -1.75
CA SER A 60 -19.15 4.30 -2.18
C SER A 60 -19.12 3.09 -3.14
N ILE A 61 -20.28 2.63 -3.62
CA ILE A 61 -20.42 1.40 -4.41
C ILE A 61 -20.80 1.75 -5.85
N GLY A 62 -19.97 1.35 -6.82
CA GLY A 62 -20.23 1.47 -8.25
C GLY A 62 -20.67 0.15 -8.88
N GLU A 63 -21.18 0.23 -10.12
CA GLU A 63 -21.56 -0.94 -10.93
C GLU A 63 -20.50 -1.24 -12.02
N LEU A 64 -20.18 -2.51 -12.21
CA LEU A 64 -19.31 -3.04 -13.25
C LEU A 64 -20.00 -4.24 -13.94
N THR A 65 -20.46 -4.05 -15.18
CA THR A 65 -21.12 -5.12 -15.96
C THR A 65 -20.10 -6.04 -16.63
N SER A 66 -20.26 -7.36 -16.43
CA SER A 66 -19.54 -8.45 -17.08
C SER A 66 -20.55 -9.38 -17.78
N LYS A 67 -20.65 -9.23 -19.11
CA LYS A 67 -21.53 -10.00 -20.02
C LYS A 67 -23.00 -10.02 -19.59
N GLN A 68 -23.43 -11.03 -18.82
CA GLN A 68 -24.81 -11.22 -18.33
C GLN A 68 -24.97 -10.91 -16.83
N THR A 69 -23.90 -10.48 -16.18
CA THR A 69 -23.80 -10.27 -14.73
C THR A 69 -23.42 -8.82 -14.45
N LYS A 70 -24.24 -8.09 -13.70
CA LYS A 70 -23.80 -6.87 -13.01
C LYS A 70 -23.00 -7.28 -11.78
N LEU A 71 -21.92 -6.59 -11.48
CA LEU A 71 -21.15 -6.73 -10.25
C LEU A 71 -21.07 -5.36 -9.58
N TYR A 72 -21.03 -5.32 -8.25
CA TYR A 72 -20.93 -4.07 -7.52
C TYR A 72 -19.74 -4.11 -6.56
N PHE A 73 -18.99 -3.02 -6.54
CA PHE A 73 -17.67 -2.94 -5.89
C PHE A 73 -17.43 -1.53 -5.34
N TYR A 74 -16.43 -1.36 -4.47
CA TYR A 74 -15.86 -0.04 -4.22
C TYR A 74 -15.27 0.55 -5.50
N GLN A 75 -15.42 1.87 -5.73
CA GLN A 75 -14.89 2.50 -6.94
C GLN A 75 -13.38 2.27 -7.12
N ASP A 76 -12.60 2.29 -6.04
CA ASP A 76 -11.16 1.99 -6.06
C ASP A 76 -10.85 0.58 -6.61
N VAL A 77 -11.73 -0.39 -6.35
CA VAL A 77 -11.64 -1.76 -6.91
C VAL A 77 -12.02 -1.75 -8.39
N ILE A 78 -13.07 -1.03 -8.79
CA ILE A 78 -13.51 -0.91 -10.19
C ILE A 78 -12.39 -0.29 -11.04
N ASP A 79 -11.79 0.80 -10.58
CA ASP A 79 -10.73 1.50 -11.29
C ASP A 79 -9.53 0.58 -11.55
N VAL A 80 -9.12 -0.21 -10.55
CA VAL A 80 -8.02 -1.19 -10.69
C VAL A 80 -8.41 -2.38 -11.58
N LEU A 81 -9.64 -2.89 -11.50
CA LEU A 81 -10.14 -3.97 -12.36
C LEU A 81 -10.28 -3.54 -13.84
N LEU A 82 -10.64 -2.28 -14.09
CA LEU A 82 -10.67 -1.69 -15.43
C LEU A 82 -9.27 -1.39 -15.97
N LEU A 83 -8.34 -0.92 -15.12
CA LEU A 83 -6.93 -0.75 -15.50
C LEU A 83 -6.26 -2.09 -15.83
N ALA A 84 -6.51 -3.14 -15.05
CA ALA A 84 -6.03 -4.50 -15.35
C ALA A 84 -6.60 -5.04 -16.68
N LYS A 85 -7.87 -4.76 -16.98
CA LYS A 85 -8.50 -5.11 -18.27
C LYS A 85 -7.95 -4.29 -19.45
N GLY A 86 -7.56 -3.03 -19.20
CA GLY A 86 -6.94 -2.14 -20.18
C GLY A 86 -5.41 -2.29 -20.32
N SER A 87 -4.75 -3.02 -19.41
CA SER A 87 -3.30 -3.18 -19.41
C SER A 87 -2.88 -4.25 -20.42
N GLY A 88 -2.61 -3.81 -21.64
CA GLY A 88 -2.14 -4.66 -22.74
C GLY A 88 -0.72 -5.21 -22.51
N PRO A 89 -0.24 -6.07 -23.43
CA PRO A 89 1.05 -6.74 -23.29
C PRO A 89 2.21 -5.73 -23.25
N GLY A 90 3.09 -5.90 -22.27
CA GLY A 90 4.27 -5.05 -22.07
C GLY A 90 4.87 -5.24 -20.68
N ILE A 91 5.96 -4.53 -20.43
CA ILE A 91 6.54 -4.33 -19.10
C ILE A 91 6.53 -2.82 -18.87
N ALA A 92 6.08 -2.37 -17.70
CA ALA A 92 6.15 -0.95 -17.34
C ALA A 92 7.60 -0.40 -17.40
N PRO A 93 7.80 0.90 -17.72
CA PRO A 93 9.13 1.52 -17.79
C PRO A 93 9.78 1.74 -16.41
N PRO A 94 11.10 2.05 -16.33
CA PRO A 94 11.85 2.28 -15.07
C PRO A 94 11.38 3.47 -14.24
N VAL A 95 11.54 3.43 -12.90
CA VAL A 95 11.30 4.61 -12.04
C VAL A 95 12.28 5.71 -12.46
N THR A 96 11.80 6.68 -13.22
CA THR A 96 12.57 7.88 -13.56
C THR A 96 12.72 8.73 -12.30
N ARG A 97 13.87 8.57 -11.63
CA ARG A 97 14.27 9.34 -10.44
C ARG A 97 15.26 10.42 -10.82
N THR A 98 14.86 11.30 -11.73
CA THR A 98 15.63 12.52 -12.06
C THR A 98 15.51 13.49 -10.89
N PRO A 99 16.59 13.78 -10.12
CA PRO A 99 16.51 14.70 -9.00
C PRO A 99 16.12 16.10 -9.49
N LYS A 100 15.20 16.75 -8.78
CA LYS A 100 14.87 18.17 -8.94
C LYS A 100 15.36 18.99 -7.74
N ARG A 101 15.50 18.35 -6.57
CA ARG A 101 15.85 18.97 -5.28
C ARG A 101 17.21 18.54 -4.75
N CYS A 102 17.63 17.30 -5.05
CA CYS A 102 18.90 16.73 -4.59
C CYS A 102 19.93 16.63 -5.73
N VAL A 103 20.10 17.72 -6.48
CA VAL A 103 20.90 17.77 -7.72
C VAL A 103 22.39 17.82 -7.40
N ALA A 104 22.81 18.68 -6.46
CA ALA A 104 24.19 18.75 -5.98
C ALA A 104 24.59 17.48 -5.22
N HIS A 105 23.68 16.87 -4.46
CA HIS A 105 23.91 15.52 -3.89
C HIS A 105 24.13 14.46 -4.97
N GLY A 106 23.29 14.46 -6.02
CA GLY A 106 23.40 13.51 -7.12
C GLY A 106 24.64 13.71 -8.00
N ALA A 107 25.15 14.94 -8.09
CA ALA A 107 26.35 15.32 -8.84
C ALA A 107 27.64 15.35 -8.01
N PHE A 108 27.58 15.02 -6.71
CA PHE A 108 28.74 15.13 -5.83
C PHE A 108 29.83 14.09 -6.15
N ALA A 109 31.02 14.58 -6.50
CA ALA A 109 32.25 13.81 -6.56
C ALA A 109 33.21 14.27 -5.44
N LYS A 110 33.95 13.33 -4.85
CA LYS A 110 35.00 13.66 -3.87
C LYS A 110 36.22 14.27 -4.58
N PRO A 111 36.59 15.53 -4.33
CA PRO A 111 37.84 16.07 -4.83
C PRO A 111 39.02 15.54 -4.00
N ALA A 112 40.22 15.57 -4.59
CA ALA A 112 41.45 15.64 -3.81
C ALA A 112 41.59 17.07 -3.26
N LEU A 113 41.87 17.22 -1.97
CA LEU A 113 42.04 18.52 -1.31
C LEU A 113 43.47 18.77 -0.85
N LEU A 114 44.22 17.71 -0.50
CA LEU A 114 45.60 17.83 0.01
C LEU A 114 46.53 18.60 -0.93
N ARG A 115 47.46 19.35 -0.33
CA ARG A 115 48.59 19.97 -1.04
C ARG A 115 49.55 18.93 -1.59
N SER A 116 50.33 19.32 -2.60
CA SER A 116 51.40 18.48 -3.18
C SER A 116 52.48 18.06 -2.17
N ALA A 117 52.71 18.87 -1.15
CA ALA A 117 53.52 18.55 0.03
C ALA A 117 52.75 18.95 1.30
N PRO A 118 51.84 18.10 1.82
CA PRO A 118 50.98 18.45 2.93
C PRO A 118 51.69 18.21 4.29
N PRO A 119 51.44 19.02 5.32
CA PRO A 119 51.98 18.79 6.66
C PRO A 119 51.64 17.40 7.24
N PRO A 120 52.44 16.87 8.19
CA PRO A 120 52.13 15.63 8.89
C PRO A 120 50.72 15.65 9.52
N GLY A 121 50.01 14.53 9.42
CA GLY A 121 48.63 14.39 9.93
C GLY A 121 47.52 14.82 8.96
N CYS A 122 47.81 15.65 7.95
CA CYS A 122 46.79 16.17 7.02
C CYS A 122 45.99 15.09 6.28
N ALA A 123 46.60 13.95 5.95
CA ALA A 123 45.89 12.81 5.34
C ALA A 123 44.80 12.23 6.26
N GLY A 124 45.01 12.23 7.59
CA GLY A 124 43.98 11.83 8.56
C GLY A 124 42.83 12.82 8.63
N HIS A 125 43.12 14.12 8.51
CA HIS A 125 42.09 15.16 8.44
C HIS A 125 41.26 15.06 7.15
N GLU A 126 41.89 14.83 5.97
CA GLU A 126 41.15 14.57 4.73
C GLU A 126 40.32 13.27 4.81
N GLN A 127 40.86 12.18 5.38
CA GLN A 127 40.12 10.92 5.53
C GLN A 127 38.88 11.09 6.44
N ALA A 128 39.03 11.76 7.59
CA ALA A 128 37.93 12.02 8.51
C ALA A 128 36.84 12.92 7.87
N LEU A 129 37.27 13.96 7.15
CA LEU A 129 36.40 14.84 6.37
C LEU A 129 35.64 14.05 5.28
N MET A 130 36.35 13.22 4.49
CA MET A 130 35.77 12.47 3.38
C MET A 130 34.89 11.29 3.82
N ALA A 131 35.02 10.82 5.07
CA ALA A 131 34.08 9.88 5.67
C ALA A 131 32.68 10.49 5.85
N ARG A 132 32.56 11.80 6.05
CA ARG A 132 31.27 12.52 6.14
C ARG A 132 30.45 12.45 4.83
N PHE A 133 31.10 12.12 3.71
CA PHE A 133 30.53 12.03 2.36
C PHE A 133 30.56 10.60 1.78
N GLY A 134 30.32 9.58 2.60
CA GLY A 134 30.01 8.22 2.16
C GLY A 134 28.75 8.13 1.29
N GLN A 135 28.52 6.96 0.68
CA GLN A 135 27.38 6.75 -0.24
C GLN A 135 26.02 6.86 0.45
N ARG A 136 25.90 6.34 1.69
CA ARG A 136 24.69 6.49 2.51
C ARG A 136 24.47 7.95 2.91
N GLU A 137 25.55 8.69 3.12
CA GLU A 137 25.54 10.09 3.56
C GLU A 137 24.93 10.97 2.47
N LEU A 138 25.38 10.78 1.22
CA LEU A 138 24.89 11.51 0.05
C LEU A 138 23.46 11.09 -0.34
N ALA A 139 23.08 9.84 -0.04
CA ALA A 139 21.72 9.35 -0.29
C ALA A 139 20.65 9.99 0.63
N THR A 140 21.01 10.64 1.75
CA THR A 140 20.05 11.21 2.71
C THR A 140 19.03 12.14 2.04
N CYS A 141 19.46 13.10 1.21
CA CYS A 141 18.54 13.97 0.47
C CYS A 141 17.63 13.16 -0.48
N ALA A 142 18.20 12.18 -1.20
CA ALA A 142 17.47 11.36 -2.15
C ALA A 142 16.40 10.45 -1.50
N TYR A 143 16.50 10.12 -0.20
CA TYR A 143 15.42 9.44 0.54
C TYR A 143 14.24 10.36 0.92
N VAL A 144 14.40 11.68 0.82
CA VAL A 144 13.32 12.67 1.01
C VAL A 144 12.70 13.04 -0.33
N GLU A 145 13.51 13.14 -1.39
CA GLU A 145 13.00 13.36 -2.74
C GLU A 145 12.32 12.11 -3.33
N PHE A 146 12.85 10.93 -3.02
CA PHE A 146 12.37 9.63 -3.49
C PHE A 146 12.19 8.66 -2.30
N PRO A 147 11.19 8.87 -1.42
CA PRO A 147 11.00 8.06 -0.21
C PRO A 147 10.72 6.58 -0.49
N GLU A 148 10.38 6.22 -1.72
CA GLU A 148 10.29 4.82 -2.15
C GLU A 148 11.64 4.08 -2.15
N ARG A 149 12.75 4.81 -2.30
CA ARG A 149 14.11 4.25 -2.37
C ARG A 149 14.46 3.37 -1.20
N TYR A 150 13.96 3.73 -0.03
CA TYR A 150 14.24 3.07 1.24
C TYR A 150 13.89 1.56 1.26
N VAL A 151 13.11 1.05 0.28
CA VAL A 151 12.92 -0.40 0.08
C VAL A 151 13.70 -0.98 -1.10
N TYR A 152 13.84 -0.23 -2.21
CA TYR A 152 14.75 -0.63 -3.29
C TYR A 152 16.19 -0.83 -2.76
N ASP A 153 16.54 -0.08 -1.70
CA ASP A 153 17.82 -0.09 -1.01
C ASP A 153 17.78 -0.93 0.30
N HIS A 154 16.71 -1.72 0.56
CA HIS A 154 16.64 -2.70 1.67
C HIS A 154 17.35 -4.02 1.31
N GLN A 155 17.60 -4.90 2.28
CA GLN A 155 18.27 -6.21 2.09
C GLN A 155 17.35 -7.36 2.52
N PRO A 156 17.07 -8.36 1.66
CA PRO A 156 16.10 -9.42 1.95
C PRO A 156 16.27 -10.05 3.34
N LEU A 157 15.20 -10.06 4.13
CA LEU A 157 15.23 -10.61 5.48
C LEU A 157 15.30 -12.14 5.42
N SER A 158 16.32 -12.72 6.06
CA SER A 158 16.48 -14.18 6.18
C SER A 158 15.43 -14.84 7.07
N LEU A 159 14.68 -14.05 7.86
CA LEU A 159 13.53 -14.48 8.64
C LEU A 159 12.58 -13.29 8.83
N ILE A 160 11.29 -13.48 8.55
CA ILE A 160 10.25 -12.48 8.82
C ILE A 160 9.72 -12.72 10.24
N LEU A 161 9.74 -11.70 11.08
CA LEU A 161 9.36 -11.79 12.50
C LEU A 161 7.98 -11.12 12.74
N PRO A 162 7.30 -11.42 13.86
CA PRO A 162 6.07 -10.71 14.24
C PRO A 162 6.27 -9.21 14.46
N THR A 163 7.48 -8.76 14.84
CA THR A 163 7.85 -7.33 14.88
C THR A 163 7.87 -6.69 13.49
N THR A 164 8.16 -7.48 12.46
CA THR A 164 8.16 -7.07 11.06
C THR A 164 6.73 -6.89 10.53
N THR A 165 5.77 -7.74 10.90
CA THR A 165 4.37 -7.60 10.42
C THR A 165 3.50 -6.63 11.24
N THR A 166 3.97 -6.11 12.38
CA THR A 166 3.21 -5.23 13.29
C THR A 166 3.54 -3.74 13.22
N ASN A 167 4.55 -3.33 12.46
CA ASN A 167 4.92 -1.92 12.27
C ASN A 167 4.73 -1.52 10.80
N LEU A 168 4.15 -0.34 10.53
CA LEU A 168 3.84 0.12 9.17
C LEU A 168 5.09 0.32 8.31
N GLU A 169 6.10 1.00 8.84
CA GLU A 169 7.45 1.08 8.27
C GLU A 169 8.22 -0.26 8.35
N LEU A 170 7.57 -1.37 8.72
CA LEU A 170 8.12 -2.73 8.70
C LEU A 170 7.30 -3.74 7.90
N LEU A 171 6.08 -3.41 7.46
CA LEU A 171 5.19 -4.34 6.74
C LEU A 171 5.29 -4.22 5.21
N ILE A 172 5.02 -3.03 4.67
CA ILE A 172 4.84 -2.83 3.21
C ILE A 172 6.10 -3.14 2.37
N ALA A 173 7.28 -3.42 2.95
CA ALA A 173 8.54 -3.72 2.24
C ALA A 173 9.00 -5.17 2.38
N ILE A 174 8.55 -5.94 3.36
CA ILE A 174 8.60 -7.41 3.22
C ILE A 174 7.86 -7.75 1.92
N LEU A 175 6.62 -7.26 1.85
CA LEU A 175 5.75 -7.35 0.69
C LEU A 175 6.43 -6.70 -0.54
N GLY A 176 7.10 -5.56 -0.31
CA GLY A 176 7.60 -4.66 -1.34
C GLY A 176 8.92 -5.03 -2.00
N GLU A 177 9.90 -5.50 -1.23
CA GLU A 177 11.12 -6.13 -1.74
C GLU A 177 10.74 -7.27 -2.67
N ALA A 178 9.84 -8.13 -2.21
CA ALA A 178 9.35 -9.26 -2.98
C ALA A 178 8.64 -8.86 -4.29
N LEU A 179 7.92 -7.72 -4.31
CA LEU A 179 7.38 -7.14 -5.54
C LEU A 179 8.40 -6.46 -6.46
N THR A 180 9.63 -6.14 -6.02
CA THR A 180 10.68 -5.65 -6.93
C THR A 180 11.11 -6.71 -7.96
N HIS A 181 10.81 -7.99 -7.71
CA HIS A 181 11.14 -9.10 -8.59
C HIS A 181 10.04 -9.44 -9.61
N VAL A 182 8.85 -8.83 -9.50
CA VAL A 182 7.70 -9.11 -10.37
C VAL A 182 7.69 -8.14 -11.56
N GLN A 183 7.62 -8.69 -12.78
CA GLN A 183 7.38 -7.91 -14.00
C GLN A 183 5.87 -7.75 -14.21
N TYR A 184 5.39 -6.62 -14.71
CA TYR A 184 3.93 -6.40 -14.83
C TYR A 184 3.56 -5.50 -16.03
N PRO A 185 2.31 -5.61 -16.53
CA PRO A 185 1.83 -4.86 -17.68
C PRO A 185 1.96 -3.35 -17.59
N THR A 186 2.32 -2.75 -18.71
CA THR A 186 2.26 -1.30 -18.91
C THR A 186 0.81 -0.83 -18.74
N LYS A 187 0.61 0.32 -18.05
CA LYS A 187 -0.71 0.93 -17.73
C LYS A 187 -1.56 0.25 -16.66
N LEU A 188 -1.07 -0.79 -15.95
CA LEU A 188 -1.74 -1.31 -14.74
C LEU A 188 -1.85 -0.23 -13.62
N ILE A 189 -1.14 0.89 -13.80
CA ILE A 189 -0.87 1.91 -12.79
C ILE A 189 -1.48 3.24 -13.21
N PRO A 190 -2.28 3.91 -12.36
CA PRO A 190 -2.72 5.27 -12.59
C PRO A 190 -1.54 6.25 -12.54
N ALA A 191 -1.43 7.17 -13.50
CA ALA A 191 -0.31 8.13 -13.54
C ALA A 191 -0.17 8.99 -12.26
N GLY A 192 -1.29 9.29 -11.58
CA GLY A 192 -1.32 10.00 -10.29
C GLY A 192 -0.91 9.18 -9.07
N PHE A 193 -0.62 7.88 -9.21
CA PHE A 193 -0.27 7.02 -8.09
C PHE A 193 1.17 7.26 -7.59
N LEU A 194 2.13 7.60 -8.48
CA LEU A 194 3.53 7.83 -8.05
C LEU A 194 3.71 9.01 -7.10
N PRO A 195 3.14 10.21 -7.39
CA PRO A 195 3.19 11.31 -6.45
C PRO A 195 2.50 10.95 -5.14
N ARG A 196 1.31 10.33 -5.19
CA ARG A 196 0.55 10.05 -3.97
C ARG A 196 1.18 8.99 -3.08
N ALA A 197 1.75 7.93 -3.65
CA ALA A 197 2.53 6.97 -2.87
C ALA A 197 3.71 7.70 -2.20
N ARG A 198 4.52 8.48 -2.94
CA ARG A 198 5.63 9.25 -2.34
C ARG A 198 5.18 10.17 -1.20
N GLU A 199 4.06 10.87 -1.35
CA GLU A 199 3.47 11.69 -0.28
C GLU A 199 3.16 10.85 0.98
N VAL A 200 2.40 9.76 0.83
CA VAL A 200 2.04 8.83 1.92
C VAL A 200 3.30 8.37 2.66
N LEU A 201 4.30 7.96 1.89
CA LEU A 201 5.54 7.38 2.41
C LEU A 201 6.38 8.42 3.16
N ALA A 202 6.55 9.64 2.62
CA ALA A 202 7.23 10.72 3.35
C ALA A 202 6.47 11.14 4.62
N LYS A 203 5.12 11.08 4.63
CA LYS A 203 4.30 11.34 5.83
C LYS A 203 4.42 10.24 6.89
N VAL A 204 4.42 8.96 6.49
CA VAL A 204 4.67 7.81 7.39
C VAL A 204 6.07 7.92 8.00
N ARG A 205 7.09 8.09 7.15
CA ARG A 205 8.52 8.11 7.54
C ARG A 205 9.01 9.46 8.09
N TYR A 206 8.11 10.42 8.35
CA TYR A 206 8.45 11.83 8.59
C TYR A 206 9.50 12.04 9.69
N ALA A 207 9.32 11.42 10.86
CA ALA A 207 10.24 11.59 11.99
C ALA A 207 11.65 11.04 11.66
N THR A 208 11.71 9.86 11.03
CA THR A 208 12.94 9.21 10.58
C THR A 208 13.68 10.09 9.57
N LEU A 209 12.99 10.54 8.52
CA LEU A 209 13.57 11.38 7.48
C LEU A 209 14.06 12.74 8.01
N LYS A 210 13.29 13.38 8.89
CA LYS A 210 13.68 14.66 9.51
C LYS A 210 14.90 14.51 10.44
N GLN A 211 14.98 13.41 11.18
CA GLN A 211 16.16 13.09 11.98
C GLN A 211 17.40 12.86 11.11
N GLU A 212 17.28 12.07 10.03
CA GLU A 212 18.40 11.81 9.11
C GLU A 212 18.88 13.10 8.41
N LEU A 213 17.96 13.96 7.97
CA LEU A 213 18.27 15.30 7.44
C LEU A 213 19.04 16.17 8.44
N GLY A 214 18.53 16.33 9.66
CA GLY A 214 19.15 17.15 10.70
C GLY A 214 20.56 16.66 11.08
N GLN A 215 20.73 15.33 11.23
CA GLN A 215 22.04 14.72 11.46
C GLN A 215 23.01 14.95 10.30
N ARG A 216 22.53 14.88 9.04
CA ARG A 216 23.35 15.11 7.85
C ARG A 216 23.78 16.57 7.73
N ARG A 217 22.85 17.52 7.96
CA ARG A 217 23.12 18.96 7.99
C ARG A 217 24.20 19.31 9.01
N ALA A 218 24.06 18.81 10.25
CA ALA A 218 25.06 19.01 11.30
C ALA A 218 26.44 18.44 10.93
N SER A 219 26.49 17.25 10.30
CA SER A 219 27.76 16.66 9.86
C SER A 219 28.44 17.47 8.76
N TYR A 220 27.68 18.06 7.83
CA TYR A 220 28.23 18.95 6.79
C TYR A 220 28.60 20.35 7.32
N GLN A 221 27.88 20.87 8.31
CA GLN A 221 28.30 22.09 9.03
C GLN A 221 29.64 21.88 9.76
N GLN A 222 29.83 20.73 10.39
CA GLN A 222 31.12 20.36 10.96
C GLN A 222 32.19 20.17 9.88
N ALA A 223 31.86 19.65 8.69
CA ALA A 223 32.80 19.57 7.57
C ALA A 223 33.35 20.96 7.16
N LEU A 224 32.52 22.01 7.17
CA LEU A 224 32.96 23.39 6.94
C LEU A 224 33.86 23.92 8.07
N ALA A 225 33.58 23.55 9.32
CA ALA A 225 34.43 23.89 10.46
C ALA A 225 35.80 23.19 10.37
N ASP A 226 35.83 21.88 10.07
CA ASP A 226 37.05 21.09 9.88
C ASP A 226 37.92 21.70 8.76
N LEU A 227 37.31 22.05 7.62
CA LEU A 227 37.96 22.73 6.49
C LEU A 227 38.58 24.07 6.91
N SER A 228 37.85 24.86 7.70
CA SER A 228 38.32 26.17 8.19
C SER A 228 39.36 26.06 9.30
N GLN A 229 39.43 24.95 10.03
CA GLN A 229 40.44 24.69 11.06
C GLN A 229 41.75 24.18 10.45
N HIS A 230 41.68 23.42 9.36
CA HIS A 230 42.83 22.73 8.75
C HIS A 230 43.26 23.30 7.39
N GLN A 231 43.04 24.59 7.13
CA GLN A 231 43.32 25.25 5.84
C GLN A 231 44.76 25.08 5.31
N SER A 232 45.74 24.89 6.21
CA SER A 232 47.14 24.61 5.88
C SER A 232 47.37 23.24 5.21
N CYS A 233 46.46 22.29 5.39
CA CYS A 233 46.50 20.97 4.77
C CYS A 233 46.08 20.97 3.29
N TYR A 234 45.27 21.96 2.87
CA TYR A 234 44.51 21.90 1.63
C TYR A 234 44.96 22.94 0.60
N GLU A 235 44.88 22.61 -0.69
CA GLU A 235 45.12 23.57 -1.77
C GLU A 235 44.06 24.69 -1.74
N PRO A 236 44.43 25.98 -1.72
CA PRO A 236 43.48 27.07 -1.51
C PRO A 236 42.30 27.12 -2.50
N ALA A 237 42.56 26.78 -3.77
CA ALA A 237 41.52 26.71 -4.81
C ALA A 237 40.57 25.52 -4.59
N ALA A 238 41.11 24.35 -4.23
CA ALA A 238 40.31 23.15 -3.94
C ALA A 238 39.47 23.34 -2.66
N LEU A 239 40.07 23.89 -1.61
CA LEU A 239 39.42 24.29 -0.36
C LEU A 239 38.24 25.25 -0.61
N THR A 240 38.46 26.30 -1.41
CA THR A 240 37.41 27.29 -1.74
C THR A 240 36.27 26.66 -2.53
N SER A 241 36.60 25.87 -3.56
CA SER A 241 35.63 25.17 -4.41
C SER A 241 34.80 24.17 -3.60
N PHE A 242 35.46 23.33 -2.80
CA PHE A 242 34.80 22.31 -1.98
C PHE A 242 33.95 22.92 -0.86
N SER A 243 34.40 24.00 -0.22
CA SER A 243 33.59 24.71 0.79
C SER A 243 32.28 25.24 0.18
N LYS A 244 32.32 25.75 -1.06
CA LYS A 244 31.12 26.15 -1.82
C LYS A 244 30.21 24.95 -2.12
N THR A 245 30.77 23.81 -2.51
CA THR A 245 30.01 22.56 -2.73
C THR A 245 29.33 22.07 -1.44
N VAL A 246 30.04 22.02 -0.31
CA VAL A 246 29.48 21.60 0.98
C VAL A 246 28.39 22.56 1.46
N ALA A 247 28.56 23.89 1.26
CA ALA A 247 27.50 24.86 1.52
C ALA A 247 26.25 24.64 0.66
N ALA A 248 26.41 24.27 -0.63
CA ALA A 248 25.29 23.92 -1.50
C ALA A 248 24.56 22.64 -1.05
N LEU A 249 25.29 21.62 -0.58
CA LEU A 249 24.68 20.42 0.01
C LEU A 249 23.87 20.74 1.28
N ILE A 250 24.38 21.61 2.16
CA ILE A 250 23.64 22.07 3.36
C ILE A 250 22.34 22.79 2.95
N ALA A 251 22.38 23.59 1.89
CA ALA A 251 21.20 24.28 1.36
C ALA A 251 20.16 23.32 0.77
N GLU A 252 20.58 22.31 -0.03
CA GLU A 252 19.65 21.29 -0.55
C GLU A 252 18.98 20.48 0.58
N LEU A 253 19.72 20.10 1.62
CA LEU A 253 19.13 19.41 2.78
C LEU A 253 18.14 20.29 3.54
N ALA A 254 18.42 21.59 3.68
CA ALA A 254 17.49 22.53 4.33
C ALA A 254 16.21 22.72 3.51
N GLY A 255 16.30 22.79 2.18
CA GLY A 255 15.14 22.82 1.29
C GLY A 255 14.33 21.51 1.34
N ALA A 256 15.00 20.36 1.33
CA ALA A 256 14.34 19.05 1.49
C ALA A 256 13.63 18.92 2.85
N GLU A 257 14.17 19.48 3.93
CA GLU A 257 13.53 19.53 5.25
C GLU A 257 12.31 20.45 5.26
N GLN A 258 12.39 21.63 4.62
CA GLN A 258 11.28 22.55 4.49
C GLN A 258 10.11 21.95 3.67
N ASP A 259 10.40 21.24 2.58
CA ASP A 259 9.40 20.54 1.79
C ASP A 259 8.75 19.38 2.54
N LEU A 260 9.54 18.63 3.32
CA LEU A 260 9.06 17.52 4.15
C LEU A 260 8.12 18.04 5.25
N ASP A 261 8.47 19.16 5.88
CA ASP A 261 7.62 19.87 6.84
C ASP A 261 6.35 20.41 6.18
N ALA A 262 6.44 21.02 5.01
CA ALA A 262 5.30 21.52 4.26
C ALA A 262 4.30 20.39 3.91
N LEU A 263 4.80 19.26 3.44
CA LEU A 263 4.00 18.06 3.16
C LEU A 263 3.35 17.49 4.44
N HIS A 264 4.10 17.40 5.54
CA HIS A 264 3.57 16.91 6.81
C HIS A 264 2.46 17.82 7.35
N ASN A 265 2.68 19.14 7.34
CA ASN A 265 1.73 20.15 7.79
C ASN A 265 0.49 20.24 6.89
N ALA A 266 0.63 20.09 5.57
CA ALA A 266 -0.50 19.97 4.66
C ALA A 266 -1.33 18.71 4.95
N GLY A 267 -0.67 17.59 5.25
CA GLY A 267 -1.30 16.35 5.71
C GLY A 267 -2.09 16.54 7.00
N LEU A 268 -1.49 17.15 8.03
CA LEU A 268 -2.17 17.49 9.30
C LEU A 268 -3.40 18.38 9.05
N ALA A 269 -3.25 19.44 8.26
CA ALA A 269 -4.32 20.39 7.96
C ALA A 269 -5.50 19.73 7.22
N GLN A 270 -5.23 18.74 6.35
CA GLN A 270 -6.28 17.99 5.68
C GLN A 270 -6.90 16.92 6.60
N ALA A 271 -6.12 16.17 7.38
CA ALA A 271 -6.66 15.21 8.36
C ALA A 271 -7.58 15.87 9.40
N VAL A 272 -7.31 17.14 9.77
CA VAL A 272 -8.23 17.94 10.61
C VAL A 272 -9.54 18.30 9.88
N LYS A 273 -9.54 18.51 8.56
CA LYS A 273 -10.77 18.68 7.78
C LYS A 273 -11.55 17.36 7.67
N ASP A 274 -10.85 16.26 7.39
CA ASP A 274 -11.44 14.92 7.28
C ASP A 274 -12.17 14.56 8.58
N ARG A 275 -11.51 14.75 9.73
CA ARG A 275 -12.13 14.62 11.06
C ARG A 275 -13.36 15.51 11.24
N LYS A 276 -13.26 16.80 10.89
CA LYS A 276 -14.38 17.75 10.99
C LYS A 276 -15.56 17.37 10.10
N ALA A 277 -15.33 16.76 8.95
CA ALA A 277 -16.41 16.27 8.07
C ALA A 277 -17.18 15.07 8.69
N ILE A 278 -16.52 14.26 9.51
CA ILE A 278 -17.16 13.21 10.32
C ILE A 278 -17.86 13.81 11.55
N GLU A 279 -17.24 14.78 12.23
CA GLU A 279 -17.86 15.47 13.38
C GLU A 279 -19.12 16.27 12.97
N ALA A 280 -19.14 16.84 11.75
CA ALA A 280 -20.31 17.47 11.15
C ALA A 280 -21.47 16.50 10.83
N GLN A 281 -21.20 15.20 10.69
CA GLN A 281 -22.23 14.15 10.59
C GLN A 281 -22.76 13.73 11.98
N GLY A 282 -22.43 14.47 13.04
CA GLY A 282 -22.76 14.14 14.43
C GLY A 282 -21.96 12.96 15.00
N ARG A 283 -20.90 12.52 14.30
CA ARG A 283 -20.08 11.35 14.64
C ARG A 283 -18.81 11.76 15.40
N LYS A 284 -18.05 10.79 15.88
CA LYS A 284 -16.79 10.96 16.62
C LYS A 284 -15.77 9.93 16.16
N ARG A 285 -14.50 10.34 16.09
CA ARG A 285 -13.35 9.47 15.79
C ARG A 285 -12.31 9.61 16.90
N ALA A 286 -11.61 8.52 17.22
CA ALA A 286 -10.42 8.55 18.06
C ALA A 286 -9.26 9.29 17.36
N ASP A 287 -8.26 9.70 18.13
CA ASP A 287 -7.00 10.17 17.58
C ASP A 287 -6.25 9.01 16.89
N LEU A 288 -5.77 9.24 15.68
CA LEU A 288 -5.16 8.21 14.84
C LEU A 288 -3.64 8.30 14.83
N PRO A 289 -2.91 7.17 14.77
CA PRO A 289 -1.46 7.17 14.57
C PRO A 289 -1.12 7.74 13.18
N TYR A 290 0.10 8.25 13.01
CA TYR A 290 0.54 9.01 11.83
C TYR A 290 -0.46 10.15 11.51
N PRO A 291 -0.59 11.18 12.37
CA PRO A 291 -1.69 12.15 12.31
C PRO A 291 -1.74 12.99 11.02
N SER A 292 -0.65 13.06 10.26
CA SER A 292 -0.60 13.72 8.95
C SER A 292 -1.19 12.88 7.81
N LEU A 293 -1.56 11.61 8.05
CA LEU A 293 -2.27 10.80 7.05
C LEU A 293 -3.76 11.17 7.04
N THR A 294 -4.20 11.63 5.88
CA THR A 294 -5.60 11.89 5.51
C THR A 294 -6.38 10.57 5.38
N ASP A 295 -7.71 10.64 5.35
CA ASP A 295 -8.55 9.47 5.16
C ASP A 295 -8.19 8.72 3.87
N ARG A 296 -7.99 9.47 2.77
CA ARG A 296 -7.56 8.92 1.47
C ARG A 296 -6.17 8.28 1.51
N ASP A 297 -5.28 8.71 2.41
CA ASP A 297 -3.98 8.02 2.59
C ASP A 297 -4.16 6.66 3.28
N ARG A 298 -5.08 6.58 4.26
CA ARG A 298 -5.35 5.37 5.04
C ARG A 298 -6.11 4.34 4.21
N GLU A 299 -7.08 4.78 3.40
CA GLU A 299 -7.77 3.94 2.42
C GLU A 299 -6.79 3.38 1.37
N LEU A 300 -5.89 4.20 0.82
CA LEU A 300 -4.87 3.76 -0.12
C LEU A 300 -3.95 2.71 0.51
N LEU A 301 -3.43 2.96 1.72
CA LEU A 301 -2.61 1.99 2.45
C LEU A 301 -3.35 0.68 2.68
N ALA A 302 -4.62 0.74 3.09
CA ALA A 302 -5.44 -0.43 3.39
C ALA A 302 -5.76 -1.28 2.16
N PHE A 303 -6.19 -0.66 1.05
CA PHE A 303 -6.47 -1.35 -0.21
C PHE A 303 -5.26 -2.21 -0.64
N TYR A 304 -4.08 -1.59 -0.71
CA TYR A 304 -2.88 -2.30 -1.12
C TYR A 304 -2.46 -3.33 -0.07
N LEU A 305 -2.30 -2.95 1.21
CA LEU A 305 -1.86 -3.89 2.25
C LEU A 305 -2.77 -5.11 2.36
N GLY A 306 -4.10 -4.89 2.43
CA GLY A 306 -5.09 -5.95 2.57
C GLY A 306 -5.06 -6.98 1.45
N GLY A 307 -4.95 -6.52 0.20
CA GLY A 307 -4.87 -7.41 -0.96
C GLY A 307 -3.64 -8.32 -0.94
N LEU A 308 -2.54 -7.87 -0.34
CA LEU A 308 -1.25 -8.56 -0.43
C LEU A 308 -0.99 -9.52 0.70
N VAL A 309 -1.43 -9.18 1.90
CA VAL A 309 -1.27 -10.06 3.06
C VAL A 309 -2.12 -11.32 2.87
N TRP A 310 -3.26 -11.15 2.18
CA TRP A 310 -4.08 -12.23 1.62
C TRP A 310 -3.35 -13.07 0.55
N ARG A 311 -2.41 -12.48 -0.21
CA ARG A 311 -1.53 -13.22 -1.14
C ARG A 311 -0.35 -13.93 -0.49
N VAL A 312 0.24 -13.36 0.57
CA VAL A 312 1.32 -14.03 1.32
C VAL A 312 0.78 -15.30 1.97
N ARG A 313 -0.44 -15.24 2.52
CA ARG A 313 -1.19 -16.41 3.00
C ARG A 313 -1.33 -17.50 1.92
N GLY A 314 -1.65 -17.12 0.68
CA GLY A 314 -1.83 -18.04 -0.46
C GLY A 314 -0.53 -18.59 -1.07
N ALA A 315 0.49 -18.85 -0.25
CA ALA A 315 1.79 -19.46 -0.60
C ALA A 315 2.60 -18.76 -1.72
N GLY A 316 2.24 -17.54 -2.13
CA GLY A 316 2.85 -16.88 -3.28
C GLY A 316 4.12 -16.06 -3.01
N LEU A 317 4.58 -15.95 -1.75
CA LEU A 317 5.71 -15.06 -1.38
C LEU A 317 6.79 -15.73 -0.52
N ILE A 318 6.50 -16.89 0.07
CA ILE A 318 7.38 -17.55 1.05
C ILE A 318 7.63 -18.96 0.55
N ASN A 319 8.91 -19.31 0.34
CA ASN A 319 9.30 -20.62 -0.16
C ASN A 319 9.29 -21.68 0.96
N GLU A 320 8.09 -22.05 1.38
CA GLU A 320 7.83 -23.16 2.29
C GLU A 320 6.76 -24.06 1.69
N ASP A 321 7.06 -25.35 1.47
CA ASP A 321 6.11 -26.34 0.94
C ASP A 321 4.81 -26.42 1.77
N LYS A 322 4.88 -25.98 3.03
CA LYS A 322 3.75 -25.67 3.92
C LYS A 322 4.14 -24.51 4.83
N ILE A 323 3.54 -23.33 4.64
CA ILE A 323 3.62 -22.24 5.63
C ILE A 323 3.10 -22.75 6.98
N PRO A 324 3.88 -22.72 8.07
CA PRO A 324 3.41 -23.12 9.38
C PRO A 324 2.20 -22.29 9.83
N LEU A 325 1.20 -22.91 10.48
CA LEU A 325 -0.06 -22.24 10.83
C LEU A 325 0.13 -20.95 11.63
N GLY A 326 1.14 -20.90 12.52
CA GLY A 326 1.51 -19.70 13.28
C GLY A 326 2.16 -18.58 12.43
N LEU A 327 2.82 -18.94 11.33
CA LEU A 327 3.36 -17.98 10.37
C LEU A 327 2.23 -17.41 9.50
N ALA A 328 1.30 -18.25 9.03
CA ALA A 328 0.07 -17.80 8.35
C ALA A 328 -0.77 -16.85 9.23
N LEU A 329 -0.93 -17.17 10.52
CA LEU A 329 -1.54 -16.29 11.52
C LEU A 329 -0.81 -14.95 11.61
N THR A 330 0.53 -14.95 11.57
CA THR A 330 1.37 -13.75 11.63
C THR A 330 1.22 -12.86 10.39
N PHE A 331 0.89 -13.42 9.22
CA PHE A 331 0.66 -12.66 7.99
C PHE A 331 -0.75 -12.14 7.79
N VAL A 332 -1.78 -12.75 8.37
CA VAL A 332 -3.15 -12.18 8.31
C VAL A 332 -3.42 -11.29 9.52
N SER A 333 -3.23 -11.81 10.73
CA SER A 333 -3.68 -11.17 11.97
C SER A 333 -2.97 -9.84 12.23
N ALA A 334 -1.63 -9.81 12.21
CA ALA A 334 -0.88 -8.58 12.50
C ALA A 334 -1.09 -7.48 11.45
N PRO A 335 -1.09 -7.75 10.14
CA PRO A 335 -1.40 -6.72 9.14
C PRO A 335 -2.83 -6.20 9.17
N TYR A 336 -3.85 -7.06 9.33
CA TYR A 336 -5.22 -6.58 9.49
C TYR A 336 -5.42 -5.84 10.81
N GLN A 337 -4.67 -6.20 11.86
CA GLN A 337 -4.63 -5.42 13.09
C GLN A 337 -4.05 -4.02 12.85
N LEU A 338 -2.90 -3.92 12.18
CA LEU A 338 -2.27 -2.66 11.84
C LEU A 338 -3.16 -1.77 10.94
N ILE A 339 -3.88 -2.36 9.99
CA ILE A 339 -4.89 -1.68 9.17
C ILE A 339 -6.01 -1.10 10.07
N GLY A 340 -6.46 -1.88 11.06
CA GLY A 340 -7.38 -1.41 12.09
C GLY A 340 -6.80 -0.24 12.92
N ASP A 341 -5.56 -0.37 13.38
CA ASP A 341 -4.90 0.64 14.22
C ASP A 341 -4.67 1.96 13.47
N ILE A 342 -4.33 1.94 12.17
CA ILE A 342 -4.20 3.18 11.38
C ILE A 342 -5.53 3.84 11.05
N ALA A 343 -6.65 3.12 11.07
CA ALA A 343 -7.96 3.67 10.70
C ALA A 343 -8.86 4.02 11.91
N GLY A 344 -8.69 3.31 13.03
CA GLY A 344 -9.47 3.51 14.26
C GLY A 344 -8.65 3.86 15.51
N GLY A 345 -7.32 3.84 15.45
CA GLY A 345 -6.48 4.00 16.65
C GLY A 345 -6.81 2.93 17.69
N VAL A 346 -7.02 3.33 18.94
CA VAL A 346 -7.45 2.42 20.02
C VAL A 346 -8.75 1.66 19.71
N ASP A 347 -9.65 2.25 18.91
CA ASP A 347 -10.92 1.62 18.56
C ASP A 347 -10.80 0.54 17.47
N GLY A 348 -9.68 0.52 16.74
CA GLY A 348 -9.31 -0.54 15.80
C GLY A 348 -8.67 -1.77 16.46
N GLN A 349 -8.40 -1.74 17.77
CA GLN A 349 -7.64 -2.80 18.45
C GLN A 349 -8.38 -4.14 18.51
N GLY A 350 -7.69 -5.24 18.21
CA GLY A 350 -8.23 -6.59 18.29
C GLY A 350 -9.12 -7.05 17.12
N VAL A 351 -9.07 -6.39 15.96
CA VAL A 351 -9.77 -6.84 14.73
C VAL A 351 -9.01 -7.91 13.94
N GLY A 352 -7.69 -7.95 14.04
CA GLY A 352 -6.84 -8.83 13.21
C GLY A 352 -7.06 -10.32 13.46
N LEU A 353 -7.10 -10.74 14.72
CA LEU A 353 -7.33 -12.15 15.07
C LEU A 353 -8.75 -12.63 14.70
N PRO A 354 -9.83 -11.88 14.96
CA PRO A 354 -11.16 -12.19 14.44
C PRO A 354 -11.24 -12.29 12.92
N ILE A 355 -10.52 -11.46 12.14
CA ILE A 355 -10.45 -11.60 10.66
C ILE A 355 -9.79 -12.94 10.30
N TYR A 356 -8.61 -13.22 10.85
CA TYR A 356 -7.89 -14.48 10.60
C TYR A 356 -8.73 -15.72 10.95
N ILE A 357 -9.39 -15.73 12.11
CA ILE A 357 -10.27 -16.85 12.50
C ILE A 357 -11.44 -16.96 11.51
N SER A 358 -12.12 -15.87 11.19
CA SER A 358 -13.28 -15.85 10.29
C SER A 358 -12.95 -16.35 8.87
N GLU A 359 -11.74 -16.07 8.39
CA GLU A 359 -11.22 -16.50 7.10
C GLU A 359 -10.86 -18.00 7.07
N ASN A 360 -10.26 -18.52 8.15
CA ASN A 360 -9.69 -19.87 8.19
C ASN A 360 -10.65 -20.92 8.80
N TRP A 361 -11.68 -20.47 9.53
CA TRP A 361 -12.65 -21.35 10.17
C TRP A 361 -13.55 -22.06 9.15
N GLY A 362 -13.27 -23.34 8.91
CA GLY A 362 -14.02 -24.16 7.97
C GLY A 362 -13.41 -24.25 6.56
N TYR A 363 -12.21 -23.72 6.35
CA TYR A 363 -11.46 -23.77 5.07
C TYR A 363 -11.52 -25.17 4.42
N TYR A 364 -11.38 -26.23 5.20
CA TYR A 364 -11.42 -27.64 4.76
C TYR A 364 -12.76 -28.11 4.15
N LYS A 365 -13.81 -27.29 4.17
CA LYS A 365 -15.13 -27.52 3.54
C LYS A 365 -15.43 -26.55 2.40
N TRP A 366 -14.54 -25.62 2.09
CA TRP A 366 -14.82 -24.50 1.20
C TRP A 366 -14.05 -24.67 -0.10
N TYR A 367 -14.74 -24.51 -1.23
CA TYR A 367 -14.13 -24.59 -2.55
C TYR A 367 -13.19 -23.39 -2.76
N ASP A 368 -11.93 -23.65 -3.11
CA ASP A 368 -11.04 -22.61 -3.64
C ASP A 368 -11.28 -22.50 -5.15
N MET A 369 -11.76 -21.33 -5.60
CA MET A 369 -11.87 -20.98 -7.02
C MET A 369 -10.47 -20.87 -7.67
N GLY A 370 -9.89 -22.02 -8.02
CA GLY A 370 -8.56 -22.08 -8.61
C GLY A 370 -8.08 -23.45 -9.10
N THR A 371 -8.55 -24.55 -8.51
CA THR A 371 -8.19 -25.91 -8.97
C THR A 371 -9.07 -26.41 -10.10
N ASP A 372 -10.37 -26.13 -10.07
CA ASP A 372 -11.31 -26.42 -11.17
C ASP A 372 -12.52 -25.43 -11.15
N PRO A 373 -12.34 -24.20 -11.69
CA PRO A 373 -13.38 -23.16 -11.71
C PRO A 373 -14.56 -23.57 -12.62
N GLY A 374 -15.79 -23.50 -12.10
CA GLY A 374 -16.96 -23.98 -12.82
C GLY A 374 -17.07 -25.51 -12.95
N SER A 375 -16.30 -26.27 -12.15
CA SER A 375 -16.42 -27.73 -11.96
C SER A 375 -17.86 -28.19 -11.78
N ASN A 376 -18.63 -27.44 -10.98
CA ASN A 376 -20.08 -27.39 -11.09
C ASN A 376 -20.51 -26.17 -11.91
N ASP A 377 -20.42 -24.93 -11.41
CA ASP A 377 -20.83 -23.73 -12.17
C ASP A 377 -20.26 -22.41 -11.63
N LYS A 378 -19.81 -21.51 -12.51
CA LYS A 378 -19.27 -20.18 -12.14
C LYS A 378 -20.29 -19.29 -11.40
N TYR A 379 -21.59 -19.51 -11.63
CA TYR A 379 -22.66 -18.78 -10.94
C TYR A 379 -22.92 -19.33 -9.53
N ALA A 380 -22.67 -20.63 -9.30
CA ALA A 380 -22.60 -21.19 -7.96
C ALA A 380 -21.33 -20.70 -7.24
N ASP A 381 -20.18 -20.73 -7.91
CA ASP A 381 -18.90 -20.25 -7.36
C ASP A 381 -18.98 -18.78 -6.89
N LEU A 382 -19.59 -17.89 -7.68
CA LEU A 382 -19.87 -16.48 -7.33
C LEU A 382 -20.69 -16.36 -6.04
N VAL A 383 -21.75 -17.16 -5.92
CA VAL A 383 -22.64 -17.19 -4.75
C VAL A 383 -21.92 -17.76 -3.52
N GLU A 384 -21.18 -18.85 -3.66
CA GLU A 384 -20.46 -19.48 -2.56
C GLU A 384 -19.28 -18.64 -2.04
N MET A 385 -18.49 -18.04 -2.94
CA MET A 385 -17.40 -17.18 -2.53
C MET A 385 -17.90 -15.84 -1.95
N THR A 386 -19.09 -15.39 -2.33
CA THR A 386 -19.80 -14.33 -1.58
C THR A 386 -20.15 -14.78 -0.16
N ASN A 387 -20.60 -16.02 0.02
CA ASN A 387 -20.89 -16.59 1.35
C ASN A 387 -19.63 -16.79 2.21
N ARG A 388 -18.51 -17.17 1.59
CA ARG A 388 -17.17 -17.15 2.21
C ARG A 388 -16.79 -15.73 2.64
N GLY A 389 -17.09 -14.73 1.81
CA GLY A 389 -16.98 -13.31 2.11
C GLY A 389 -17.83 -12.83 3.29
N LYS A 390 -19.09 -13.28 3.38
CA LYS A 390 -19.98 -13.05 4.54
C LYS A 390 -19.29 -13.56 5.82
N ARG A 391 -18.89 -14.84 5.80
CA ARG A 391 -18.23 -15.53 6.92
C ARG A 391 -16.93 -14.85 7.37
N ALA A 392 -16.10 -14.38 6.45
CA ALA A 392 -14.87 -13.64 6.76
C ALA A 392 -15.09 -12.37 7.61
N THR A 393 -16.34 -11.89 7.72
CA THR A 393 -16.71 -10.73 8.57
C THR A 393 -17.50 -11.11 9.83
N GLU A 394 -17.94 -12.37 10.00
CA GLU A 394 -18.93 -12.77 11.02
C GLU A 394 -18.46 -12.57 12.46
N LEU A 395 -17.16 -12.61 12.77
CA LEU A 395 -16.65 -12.30 14.12
C LEU A 395 -16.30 -10.82 14.30
N VAL A 396 -16.09 -10.09 13.20
CA VAL A 396 -15.48 -8.75 13.18
C VAL A 396 -16.55 -7.67 13.13
N ALA A 397 -17.60 -7.88 12.32
CA ALA A 397 -18.72 -6.96 12.23
C ALA A 397 -19.51 -6.86 13.55
N PRO A 398 -19.78 -7.94 14.31
CA PRO A 398 -20.36 -7.82 15.65
C PRO A 398 -19.41 -7.15 16.66
N LEU A 399 -18.10 -7.41 16.59
CA LEU A 399 -17.10 -6.78 17.46
C LEU A 399 -17.07 -5.26 17.28
N LEU A 400 -17.09 -4.77 16.04
CA LEU A 400 -17.10 -3.34 15.75
C LEU A 400 -18.50 -2.70 15.96
N ALA A 401 -19.59 -3.40 15.64
CA ALA A 401 -20.95 -2.94 15.95
C ALA A 401 -21.18 -2.81 17.46
N GLY A 402 -20.66 -3.74 18.27
CA GLY A 402 -20.66 -3.65 19.74
C GLY A 402 -19.80 -2.51 20.31
N ARG A 403 -18.94 -1.90 19.49
CA ARG A 403 -18.23 -0.64 19.79
C ARG A 403 -18.94 0.60 19.23
N GLY A 404 -20.10 0.42 18.58
CA GLY A 404 -20.89 1.48 17.96
C GLY A 404 -20.54 1.82 16.51
N PHE A 405 -19.74 1.03 15.78
CA PHE A 405 -19.43 1.32 14.38
C PHE A 405 -20.54 0.90 13.41
N ASP A 406 -20.68 1.65 12.31
CA ASP A 406 -21.50 1.29 11.15
C ASP A 406 -20.72 0.33 10.25
N THR A 407 -20.93 -0.98 10.44
CA THR A 407 -20.14 -2.05 9.80
C THR A 407 -20.60 -2.42 8.39
N ARG A 408 -21.53 -1.66 7.79
CA ARG A 408 -21.99 -1.87 6.40
C ARG A 408 -20.84 -1.94 5.40
N HIS A 409 -19.84 -1.08 5.55
CA HIS A 409 -18.64 -1.08 4.70
C HIS A 409 -17.81 -2.36 4.87
N LEU A 410 -17.57 -2.81 6.11
CA LEU A 410 -16.83 -4.06 6.37
C LEU A 410 -17.54 -5.27 5.76
N VAL A 411 -18.85 -5.40 5.97
CA VAL A 411 -19.65 -6.51 5.43
C VAL A 411 -19.68 -6.47 3.90
N ALA A 412 -19.85 -5.29 3.30
CA ALA A 412 -19.77 -5.13 1.84
C ALA A 412 -18.41 -5.55 1.28
N GLY A 413 -17.31 -5.13 1.93
CA GLY A 413 -15.94 -5.46 1.53
C GLY A 413 -15.63 -6.96 1.61
N GLY A 414 -16.15 -7.66 2.62
CA GLY A 414 -16.04 -9.12 2.71
C GLY A 414 -16.83 -9.83 1.60
N LEU A 415 -18.11 -9.48 1.44
CA LEU A 415 -19.01 -10.07 0.44
C LEU A 415 -18.49 -9.90 -1.02
N MET A 416 -17.71 -8.85 -1.33
CA MET A 416 -17.08 -8.65 -2.65
C MET A 416 -16.15 -9.78 -3.09
N MET A 417 -15.78 -10.71 -2.20
CA MET A 417 -14.98 -11.90 -2.53
C MET A 417 -15.54 -12.69 -3.73
N GLY A 418 -16.86 -12.92 -3.82
CA GLY A 418 -17.47 -13.59 -4.96
C GLY A 418 -17.29 -12.81 -6.27
N PRO A 419 -17.77 -11.56 -6.36
CA PRO A 419 -17.53 -10.66 -7.50
C PRO A 419 -16.07 -10.55 -7.93
N CYS A 420 -15.13 -10.45 -6.97
CA CYS A 420 -13.69 -10.36 -7.23
C CYS A 420 -13.16 -11.56 -8.02
N TYR A 421 -13.41 -12.78 -7.57
CA TYR A 421 -12.97 -13.96 -8.30
C TYR A 421 -13.74 -14.13 -9.63
N TYR A 422 -15.07 -13.91 -9.63
CA TYR A 422 -15.89 -14.06 -10.84
C TYR A 422 -15.42 -13.15 -11.98
N TYR A 423 -15.27 -11.84 -11.74
CA TYR A 423 -14.84 -10.89 -12.77
C TYR A 423 -13.50 -11.29 -13.38
N ILE A 424 -12.58 -11.74 -12.53
CA ILE A 424 -11.21 -12.00 -12.94
C ILE A 424 -11.11 -13.33 -13.71
N TRP A 425 -11.91 -14.35 -13.37
CA TRP A 425 -12.07 -15.55 -14.21
C TRP A 425 -12.82 -15.28 -15.52
N GLU A 426 -13.82 -14.38 -15.52
CA GLU A 426 -14.72 -14.16 -16.67
C GLU A 426 -14.17 -13.15 -17.71
N GLU A 427 -13.46 -12.11 -17.24
CA GLU A 427 -12.99 -10.97 -18.03
C GLU A 427 -11.46 -10.87 -18.10
N LEU A 428 -10.73 -11.46 -17.12
CA LEU A 428 -9.27 -11.46 -17.04
C LEU A 428 -8.60 -12.87 -17.07
N PRO A 429 -9.15 -13.94 -17.71
CA PRO A 429 -8.55 -15.28 -17.66
C PRO A 429 -7.14 -15.38 -18.28
N ALA A 430 -6.75 -14.39 -19.09
CA ALA A 430 -5.44 -14.28 -19.71
C ALA A 430 -4.46 -13.33 -18.97
N PHE A 431 -4.86 -12.72 -17.85
CA PHE A 431 -4.06 -11.74 -17.12
C PHE A 431 -2.87 -12.39 -16.39
N LYS A 432 -1.66 -11.86 -16.62
CA LYS A 432 -0.40 -12.40 -16.09
C LYS A 432 0.56 -11.25 -15.76
N LEU A 433 1.11 -11.28 -14.55
CA LEU A 433 2.19 -10.39 -14.11
C LEU A 433 3.55 -11.06 -14.35
N GLY A 434 3.85 -11.31 -15.62
CA GLY A 434 5.11 -11.94 -16.01
C GLY A 434 5.15 -12.36 -17.48
N LEU A 435 6.37 -12.69 -17.95
CA LEU A 435 6.55 -13.43 -19.19
C LEU A 435 6.17 -14.91 -18.96
N PRO A 436 5.54 -15.59 -19.94
CA PRO A 436 5.23 -17.01 -19.80
C PRO A 436 6.50 -17.82 -19.52
N CYS A 437 6.42 -18.84 -18.65
CA CYS A 437 7.54 -19.69 -18.16
C CYS A 437 8.39 -20.38 -19.26
N LYS A 438 8.10 -20.18 -20.56
CA LYS A 438 8.87 -20.65 -21.72
C LYS A 438 9.97 -19.68 -22.21
N THR A 439 9.99 -18.41 -21.82
CA THR A 439 10.82 -17.37 -22.48
C THR A 439 11.94 -16.77 -21.62
N TRP A 440 12.32 -17.40 -20.50
CA TRP A 440 13.44 -16.92 -19.67
C TRP A 440 14.80 -17.42 -20.25
N PRO A 441 15.67 -16.55 -20.79
CA PRO A 441 16.88 -17.00 -21.48
C PRO A 441 17.93 -17.44 -20.46
N GLY A 442 18.17 -18.75 -20.35
CA GLY A 442 19.17 -19.33 -19.44
C GLY A 442 18.68 -20.47 -18.55
N ALA A 443 17.41 -20.89 -18.61
CA ALA A 443 16.90 -22.04 -17.86
C ALA A 443 17.02 -23.35 -18.68
N PRO A 444 17.93 -24.31 -18.34
CA PRO A 444 18.23 -25.48 -19.17
C PRO A 444 17.33 -26.68 -18.85
N TRP A 445 16.00 -26.54 -18.93
CA TRP A 445 15.05 -27.57 -18.50
C TRP A 445 14.11 -28.08 -19.61
N LYS A 446 13.93 -29.41 -19.66
CA LYS A 446 13.41 -30.14 -20.83
C LYS A 446 11.89 -30.34 -20.79
N ALA A 447 11.18 -29.55 -21.59
CA ALA A 447 10.05 -29.93 -22.45
C ALA A 447 8.77 -30.64 -21.92
N ASN A 448 8.73 -31.27 -20.74
CA ASN A 448 7.63 -32.20 -20.35
C ASN A 448 7.16 -32.12 -18.88
N THR A 449 7.47 -31.05 -18.14
CA THR A 449 7.13 -30.93 -16.71
C THR A 449 5.91 -30.02 -16.46
N PRO A 450 5.02 -30.33 -15.49
CA PRO A 450 4.02 -29.38 -14.98
C PRO A 450 4.68 -28.07 -14.51
N GLY A 451 4.36 -26.96 -15.18
CA GLY A 451 5.42 -26.17 -15.80
C GLY A 451 5.80 -24.79 -15.25
N CYS A 452 5.60 -24.48 -13.96
CA CYS A 452 6.20 -23.28 -13.33
C CYS A 452 6.71 -23.52 -11.88
N LEU A 453 6.84 -24.77 -11.42
CA LEU A 453 7.32 -25.12 -10.06
C LEU A 453 8.82 -24.84 -9.79
N GLY A 454 9.58 -24.45 -10.82
CA GLY A 454 10.97 -23.98 -10.70
C GLY A 454 11.15 -22.50 -11.05
N ALA A 455 10.07 -21.73 -11.11
CA ALA A 455 10.14 -20.28 -11.29
C ALA A 455 10.63 -19.61 -9.99
N PRO A 456 11.32 -18.45 -10.05
CA PRO A 456 11.70 -17.72 -8.83
C PRO A 456 10.45 -17.37 -8.01
N HIS A 457 10.58 -17.46 -6.68
CA HIS A 457 9.47 -17.61 -5.71
C HIS A 457 8.38 -16.53 -5.73
N TYR A 458 8.60 -15.43 -6.46
CA TYR A 458 7.69 -14.29 -6.56
C TYR A 458 6.83 -14.29 -7.84
N MET A 459 7.14 -15.12 -8.85
CA MET A 459 6.37 -15.15 -10.11
C MET A 459 4.89 -15.48 -9.89
N GLN A 460 4.59 -16.49 -9.06
CA GLN A 460 3.21 -16.93 -8.80
C GLN A 460 2.46 -16.04 -7.79
N PHE A 461 3.07 -14.96 -7.29
CA PHE A 461 2.48 -14.13 -6.24
C PHE A 461 1.18 -13.43 -6.69
N LEU A 462 1.16 -12.90 -7.92
CA LEU A 462 0.02 -12.16 -8.49
C LEU A 462 -0.29 -12.57 -9.95
N GLU A 463 0.33 -13.64 -10.46
CA GLU A 463 -0.07 -14.27 -11.72
C GLU A 463 -1.33 -15.14 -11.56
N TRP A 464 -2.12 -15.24 -12.62
CA TRP A 464 -3.35 -16.04 -12.76
C TRP A 464 -4.61 -15.51 -12.03
N PRO A 465 -5.82 -15.89 -12.50
CA PRO A 465 -7.06 -15.34 -11.97
C PRO A 465 -7.31 -15.60 -10.48
N THR A 466 -6.88 -16.75 -9.94
CA THR A 466 -6.96 -17.06 -8.50
C THR A 466 -6.22 -16.02 -7.67
N ALA A 467 -4.96 -15.72 -8.03
CA ALA A 467 -4.15 -14.77 -7.29
C ALA A 467 -4.70 -13.34 -7.40
N ALA A 468 -5.13 -12.92 -8.58
CA ALA A 468 -5.75 -11.60 -8.74
C ALA A 468 -7.12 -11.51 -8.01
N GLY A 469 -7.89 -12.61 -7.94
CA GLY A 469 -9.11 -12.76 -7.12
C GLY A 469 -8.85 -12.65 -5.62
N GLU A 470 -7.81 -13.32 -5.13
CA GLU A 470 -7.32 -13.21 -3.74
C GLU A 470 -6.86 -11.77 -3.42
N PHE A 471 -6.14 -11.10 -4.32
CA PHE A 471 -5.74 -9.71 -4.14
C PHE A 471 -6.94 -8.76 -4.08
N CYS A 472 -7.87 -8.87 -5.04
CA CYS A 472 -9.10 -8.07 -5.06
C CYS A 472 -9.91 -8.27 -3.77
N THR A 473 -10.02 -9.52 -3.31
CA THR A 473 -10.72 -9.88 -2.06
C THR A 473 -10.11 -9.20 -0.84
N GLY A 474 -8.80 -9.34 -0.63
CA GLY A 474 -8.14 -8.71 0.52
C GLY A 474 -8.19 -7.18 0.46
N ALA A 475 -8.11 -6.59 -0.73
CA ALA A 475 -8.18 -5.15 -0.93
C ALA A 475 -9.59 -4.60 -0.62
N ALA A 476 -10.64 -5.29 -1.06
CA ALA A 476 -12.03 -4.94 -0.76
C ALA A 476 -12.35 -5.09 0.74
N LEU A 477 -11.91 -6.17 1.40
CA LEU A 477 -12.11 -6.38 2.83
C LEU A 477 -11.42 -5.30 3.67
N ALA A 478 -10.16 -4.97 3.35
CA ALA A 478 -9.41 -3.93 4.05
C ALA A 478 -9.97 -2.52 3.82
N LEU A 479 -10.43 -2.18 2.60
CA LEU A 479 -11.20 -0.96 2.38
C LEU A 479 -12.48 -0.93 3.21
N GLY A 480 -13.22 -2.04 3.29
CA GLY A 480 -14.42 -2.15 4.12
C GLY A 480 -14.14 -1.90 5.60
N LEU A 481 -13.06 -2.49 6.14
CA LEU A 481 -12.59 -2.25 7.50
C LEU A 481 -12.23 -0.78 7.74
N VAL A 482 -11.47 -0.17 6.84
CA VAL A 482 -11.01 1.22 7.01
C VAL A 482 -12.13 2.23 6.81
N LYS A 483 -13.02 2.06 5.83
CA LYS A 483 -14.23 2.90 5.67
C LYS A 483 -15.15 2.79 6.89
N THR A 484 -15.29 1.60 7.49
CA THR A 484 -16.02 1.39 8.76
C THR A 484 -15.42 2.22 9.90
N LEU A 485 -14.09 2.15 10.10
CA LEU A 485 -13.41 2.81 11.21
C LEU A 485 -13.28 4.34 11.01
N LEU A 486 -12.97 4.80 9.81
CA LEU A 486 -12.88 6.22 9.47
C LEU A 486 -14.24 6.92 9.53
N ARG A 487 -15.35 6.25 9.16
CA ARG A 487 -16.71 6.77 9.38
C ARG A 487 -16.99 7.05 10.86
N GLY A 488 -16.21 6.46 11.78
CA GLY A 488 -16.27 6.75 13.20
C GLY A 488 -17.53 6.21 13.87
N LYS A 489 -17.63 6.48 15.18
CA LYS A 489 -18.79 6.12 16.00
C LYS A 489 -19.81 7.26 16.01
N PRO A 490 -21.09 6.97 16.25
CA PRO A 490 -22.10 7.96 16.62
C PRO A 490 -21.63 8.82 17.80
N GLY A 491 -21.80 10.14 17.67
CA GLY A 491 -21.69 11.07 18.79
C GLY A 491 -23.07 11.44 19.34
N ALA A 492 -23.10 12.22 20.42
CA ALA A 492 -24.34 12.69 21.06
C ALA A 492 -25.19 13.65 20.18
N ALA A 493 -24.70 14.02 19.00
CA ALA A 493 -25.41 14.82 18.00
C ALA A 493 -25.71 14.04 16.70
N CYS A 494 -25.48 12.72 16.69
CA CYS A 494 -25.84 11.86 15.57
C CYS A 494 -27.38 11.78 15.48
N THR A 495 -27.95 12.14 14.33
CA THR A 495 -29.40 12.07 14.10
C THR A 495 -29.77 10.73 13.47
N PRO A 496 -30.61 9.90 14.12
CA PRO A 496 -31.05 8.60 13.60
C PRO A 496 -31.63 8.70 12.18
N ASP A 497 -30.96 8.08 11.21
CA ASP A 497 -31.51 7.81 9.88
C ASP A 497 -32.19 6.44 9.91
N CYS A 498 -33.50 6.43 9.79
CA CYS A 498 -34.31 5.22 9.67
C CYS A 498 -35.11 5.14 8.37
N PHE A 499 -34.93 6.10 7.47
CA PHE A 499 -35.84 6.29 6.34
C PHE A 499 -35.76 5.11 5.36
N GLY A 500 -36.90 4.45 5.13
CA GLY A 500 -37.00 3.30 4.22
C GLY A 500 -36.34 2.01 4.71
N LYS A 501 -35.81 1.97 5.94
CA LYS A 501 -35.23 0.76 6.54
C LYS A 501 -36.32 -0.13 7.14
N PRO A 502 -36.14 -1.46 7.21
CA PRO A 502 -37.03 -2.32 8.00
C PRO A 502 -36.87 -2.02 9.49
N CYS A 503 -37.95 -2.18 10.27
CA CYS A 503 -37.88 -2.00 11.71
C CYS A 503 -36.88 -2.97 12.38
N GLY A 504 -36.22 -2.49 13.44
CA GLY A 504 -35.12 -3.18 14.11
C GLY A 504 -33.75 -3.04 13.43
N ALA A 505 -33.67 -2.53 12.20
CA ALA A 505 -32.39 -2.20 11.55
C ALA A 505 -31.64 -1.08 12.27
N SER A 506 -30.33 -0.97 12.06
CA SER A 506 -29.55 0.11 12.68
C SER A 506 -29.79 1.47 12.02
N ASP A 507 -29.95 2.48 12.86
CA ASP A 507 -30.26 3.87 12.51
C ASP A 507 -29.06 4.71 12.02
N THR A 508 -27.94 4.06 11.68
CA THR A 508 -26.59 4.62 11.50
C THR A 508 -25.95 5.27 12.73
N CYS A 509 -26.75 5.68 13.71
CA CYS A 509 -26.36 6.30 14.97
C CYS A 509 -26.24 5.30 16.14
N GLY A 510 -26.18 4.00 15.84
CA GLY A 510 -25.91 2.92 16.79
C GLY A 510 -27.13 2.49 17.60
N GLY A 511 -28.28 3.15 17.41
CA GLY A 511 -29.57 2.68 17.87
C GLY A 511 -30.24 1.77 16.84
N THR A 512 -31.50 1.43 17.11
CA THR A 512 -32.36 0.64 16.22
C THR A 512 -33.62 1.40 15.84
N CYS A 513 -34.01 1.26 14.58
CA CYS A 513 -35.20 1.86 13.99
C CYS A 513 -36.46 1.24 14.57
N SER A 514 -37.02 1.92 15.57
CA SER A 514 -38.01 1.41 16.51
C SER A 514 -39.43 1.94 16.27
N VAL A 515 -39.58 2.96 15.43
CA VAL A 515 -40.90 3.53 15.04
C VAL A 515 -41.25 3.04 13.64
N CYS A 516 -42.28 2.19 13.55
CA CYS A 516 -42.76 1.62 12.29
C CYS A 516 -43.98 2.37 11.75
N ALA A 517 -44.09 2.45 10.43
CA ALA A 517 -45.39 2.51 9.77
C ALA A 517 -45.99 1.09 9.68
N ASP A 518 -47.30 0.96 9.43
CA ASP A 518 -48.02 -0.33 9.38
C ASP A 518 -47.47 -1.34 8.34
N ALA A 519 -46.66 -0.86 7.39
CA ALA A 519 -45.97 -1.67 6.38
C ALA A 519 -44.64 -2.31 6.85
N GLY A 520 -44.24 -2.13 8.11
CA GLY A 520 -43.00 -2.71 8.68
C GLY A 520 -41.70 -2.00 8.30
N THR A 521 -41.78 -0.92 7.52
CA THR A 521 -40.71 0.06 7.32
C THR A 521 -40.73 1.12 8.40
N ALA A 522 -39.56 1.62 8.77
CA ALA A 522 -39.38 2.64 9.78
C ALA A 522 -39.56 4.06 9.21
N VAL A 523 -40.10 4.94 10.05
CA VAL A 523 -40.25 6.38 9.80
C VAL A 523 -39.16 7.19 10.52
N GLY A 524 -39.12 8.50 10.26
CA GLY A 524 -38.19 9.41 10.94
C GLY A 524 -38.44 9.51 12.46
N PRO A 525 -37.48 10.03 13.24
CA PRO A 525 -37.59 10.14 14.70
C PRO A 525 -38.68 11.13 15.18
N ASP A 526 -39.29 11.89 14.28
CA ASP A 526 -40.45 12.75 14.53
C ASP A 526 -41.80 12.06 14.22
N GLY A 527 -41.77 10.83 13.69
CA GLY A 527 -42.95 10.08 13.24
C GLY A 527 -43.50 10.52 11.88
N SER A 528 -42.89 11.50 11.21
CA SER A 528 -43.37 12.01 9.93
C SER A 528 -42.88 11.17 8.76
N ALA A 529 -43.74 10.98 7.77
CA ALA A 529 -43.31 10.73 6.40
C ALA A 529 -42.86 12.07 5.78
N VAL A 530 -41.67 12.55 6.15
CA VAL A 530 -41.08 13.77 5.59
C VAL A 530 -40.93 13.58 4.08
N ALA A 531 -41.65 14.40 3.30
CA ALA A 531 -41.48 14.41 1.85
C ALA A 531 -40.06 14.88 1.49
N PRO A 532 -39.43 14.34 0.43
CA PRO A 532 -38.08 14.76 0.06
C PRO A 532 -38.09 16.25 -0.31
N ASP A 533 -37.43 17.07 0.51
CA ASP A 533 -37.26 18.50 0.21
C ASP A 533 -36.61 18.69 -1.15
N GLY A 534 -37.16 19.61 -1.94
CA GLY A 534 -36.73 19.91 -3.30
C GLY A 534 -35.37 20.63 -3.34
N GLY A 535 -34.30 19.92 -2.98
CA GLY A 535 -32.93 20.42 -2.97
C GLY A 535 -32.51 20.97 -4.33
N SER A 536 -32.48 22.29 -4.46
CA SER A 536 -32.16 22.99 -5.70
C SER A 536 -30.83 22.52 -6.29
N SER A 537 -30.85 22.13 -7.57
CA SER A 537 -29.67 21.66 -8.29
C SER A 537 -28.66 22.79 -8.52
N VAL A 538 -27.66 22.90 -7.64
CA VAL A 538 -26.43 23.66 -7.93
C VAL A 538 -25.62 22.85 -8.94
N THR A 539 -25.69 23.21 -10.21
CA THR A 539 -24.97 22.54 -11.30
C THR A 539 -23.50 22.97 -11.33
N ASP A 540 -22.72 22.54 -10.34
CA ASP A 540 -21.30 22.87 -10.26
C ASP A 540 -20.48 21.96 -11.20
N ARG A 541 -20.52 22.28 -12.50
CA ARG A 541 -19.70 21.62 -13.53
C ARG A 541 -18.27 22.18 -13.50
N GLY A 542 -17.57 21.93 -12.40
CA GLY A 542 -16.14 22.16 -12.23
C GLY A 542 -15.29 21.20 -13.08
N ALA A 543 -15.38 21.29 -14.40
CA ALA A 543 -14.41 20.70 -15.30
C ALA A 543 -13.23 21.66 -15.43
N ASP A 544 -12.05 21.26 -14.93
CA ASP A 544 -10.75 21.88 -15.23
C ASP A 544 -9.63 21.08 -14.55
N GLN A 545 -8.35 21.16 -14.95
CA GLN A 545 -7.78 21.21 -16.30
C GLN A 545 -6.29 20.79 -16.15
N ARG A 546 -5.52 20.81 -17.24
CA ARG A 546 -4.06 20.58 -17.17
C ARG A 546 -3.38 21.80 -16.52
N PHE A 547 -2.46 21.56 -15.60
CA PHE A 547 -1.46 22.57 -15.22
C PHE A 547 -0.09 22.16 -15.73
N ASP A 548 0.28 22.73 -16.88
CA ASP A 548 1.68 22.81 -17.32
C ASP A 548 2.43 23.92 -16.56
N ALA A 549 3.75 23.88 -16.60
CA ALA A 549 4.59 24.80 -15.84
C ALA A 549 4.81 26.15 -16.56
N GLY A 550 4.82 27.24 -15.78
CA GLY A 550 5.23 28.57 -16.23
C GLY A 550 5.68 29.42 -15.04
N ALA A 551 6.84 30.08 -15.13
CA ALA A 551 7.44 30.84 -14.03
C ALA A 551 7.49 32.34 -14.34
N SER A 552 7.21 33.20 -13.36
CA SER A 552 7.65 34.60 -13.35
C SER A 552 7.65 35.19 -11.94
N HIS A 553 8.65 36.03 -11.67
CA HIS A 553 8.77 36.99 -10.56
C HIS A 553 9.07 38.36 -11.20
N PRO A 554 9.04 39.50 -10.48
CA PRO A 554 8.38 39.81 -9.21
C PRO A 554 7.56 41.14 -9.29
N THR A 555 6.97 41.61 -8.18
CA THR A 555 6.91 43.05 -7.84
C THR A 555 6.57 43.28 -6.37
N ASP A 556 6.87 44.47 -5.86
CA ASP A 556 6.89 44.81 -4.43
C ASP A 556 5.53 45.28 -3.86
N GLY A 557 5.39 45.23 -2.53
CA GLY A 557 4.28 45.83 -1.79
C GLY A 557 4.42 45.70 -0.27
N ALA A 558 4.79 46.78 0.43
CA ALA A 558 5.15 46.73 1.85
C ALA A 558 4.32 47.64 2.77
N ALA A 559 3.59 47.03 3.72
CA ALA A 559 3.09 47.60 4.98
C ALA A 559 2.80 46.43 5.94
N ARG A 560 3.40 46.21 7.12
CA ARG A 560 3.91 47.04 8.25
C ARG A 560 2.85 47.29 9.33
N ARG A 561 3.13 46.77 10.54
CA ARG A 561 2.39 46.88 11.83
C ARG A 561 1.09 46.04 11.95
N ASP A 562 0.68 45.57 13.13
CA ASP A 562 1.25 45.77 14.48
C ASP A 562 1.13 44.53 15.42
N GLN A 563 1.76 44.66 16.59
CA GLN A 563 1.67 43.90 17.87
C GLN A 563 0.60 42.77 18.03
N GLY A 564 0.84 41.66 18.74
CA GLY A 564 1.99 41.25 19.56
C GLY A 564 1.62 40.88 21.01
N ILE A 565 1.54 39.58 21.34
CA ILE A 565 1.47 39.05 22.72
C ILE A 565 2.48 37.89 22.85
N ALA A 566 3.23 37.87 23.95
CA ALA A 566 4.21 36.82 24.24
C ALA A 566 3.70 35.87 25.34
N ALA A 567 4.08 34.60 25.26
CA ALA A 567 4.03 33.65 26.35
C ALA A 567 5.36 32.88 26.39
N GLN A 568 6.10 32.97 27.50
CA GLN A 568 7.34 32.21 27.70
C GLN A 568 7.05 30.84 28.37
N PRO A 569 7.96 29.86 28.25
CA PRO A 569 7.63 28.45 28.48
C PRO A 569 7.63 28.06 29.95
N GLY A 570 6.61 27.29 30.36
CA GLY A 570 6.66 26.50 31.59
C GLY A 570 7.43 25.20 31.36
N ALA A 571 8.55 25.03 32.05
CA ALA A 571 9.32 23.77 32.05
C ALA A 571 8.98 22.93 33.27
N SER A 572 8.57 21.66 33.08
CA SER A 572 8.31 20.74 34.19
C SER A 572 8.43 19.26 33.80
N GLY A 573 9.13 18.48 34.62
CA GLY A 573 8.88 17.05 34.84
C GLY A 573 9.05 16.10 33.64
N GLY A 574 10.25 15.57 33.45
CA GLY A 574 10.44 14.39 32.60
C GLY A 574 10.14 13.08 33.34
N CYS A 575 9.42 12.16 32.69
CA CYS A 575 9.36 10.75 33.09
C CYS A 575 10.03 9.89 32.00
N ALA A 576 11.25 9.43 32.25
CA ALA A 576 11.98 8.55 31.35
C ALA A 576 11.49 7.10 31.49
N VAL A 577 10.58 6.66 30.62
CA VAL A 577 10.22 5.23 30.48
C VAL A 577 11.21 4.58 29.52
N GLY A 578 12.28 4.01 30.06
CA GLY A 578 13.31 3.32 29.28
C GLY A 578 12.87 1.93 28.83
N ALA A 579 12.43 1.79 27.58
CA ALA A 579 12.18 0.50 26.94
C ALA A 579 13.13 0.31 25.74
N ARG A 580 14.16 -0.53 25.91
CA ARG A 580 15.03 -0.96 24.81
C ARG A 580 14.34 -2.08 24.01
N ALA A 581 13.98 -1.81 22.76
CA ALA A 581 13.72 -2.84 21.75
C ALA A 581 14.30 -2.35 20.40
N PRO A 582 15.00 -3.21 19.63
CA PRO A 582 15.76 -2.76 18.47
C PRO A 582 14.98 -2.88 17.15
N LEU A 583 15.52 -2.22 16.13
CA LEU A 583 15.46 -2.58 14.71
C LEU A 583 14.07 -2.70 14.05
N GLY A 584 13.95 -2.01 12.93
CA GLY A 584 14.35 -2.78 11.76
C GLY A 584 13.87 -2.29 10.42
N LEU A 585 12.81 -1.50 10.38
CA LEU A 585 12.36 -0.71 9.22
C LEU A 585 12.46 -1.44 7.85
N LEU A 586 11.54 -2.33 7.49
CA LEU A 586 11.30 -2.77 6.10
C LEU A 586 9.81 -2.71 5.69
N GLY A 587 9.22 -1.52 5.48
CA GLY A 587 7.77 -1.36 5.27
C GLY A 587 7.23 -0.33 4.25
N VAL A 588 7.50 -0.41 2.93
CA VAL A 588 7.06 0.63 1.95
C VAL A 588 6.66 0.23 0.48
N LEU A 589 7.09 -0.87 -0.17
CA LEU A 589 7.11 -1.02 -1.66
C LEU A 589 6.07 -1.93 -2.36
N VAL A 590 4.85 -2.20 -1.87
CA VAL A 590 3.78 -2.77 -2.77
C VAL A 590 2.68 -1.82 -3.17
N LEU A 591 2.61 -0.66 -2.53
CA LEU A 591 2.10 0.52 -3.22
C LEU A 591 3.00 0.92 -4.42
N LEU A 592 3.80 0.00 -5.02
CA LEU A 592 5.10 0.39 -5.60
C LEU A 592 5.79 -0.57 -6.59
N ALA A 593 5.38 -1.84 -6.73
CA ALA A 593 5.41 -2.48 -8.07
C ALA A 593 4.04 -2.49 -8.75
N MET A 594 3.07 -1.77 -8.15
CA MET A 594 2.27 -0.83 -8.93
C MET A 594 2.98 0.52 -9.13
N LEU A 595 4.32 0.61 -9.18
CA LEU A 595 5.00 1.84 -9.63
C LEU A 595 5.90 1.70 -10.87
N LEU A 596 7.19 1.33 -10.81
CA LEU A 596 7.95 1.24 -12.09
C LEU A 596 8.99 0.09 -12.11
N ALA A 597 9.07 -0.63 -13.24
CA ALA A 597 9.90 -1.84 -13.46
C ALA A 597 10.97 -1.59 -14.55
N ALA A 598 12.14 -2.24 -14.48
CA ALA A 598 13.12 -2.16 -15.56
C ALA A 598 14.23 -3.20 -15.52
N PRO A 599 14.80 -3.57 -16.68
CA PRO A 599 16.05 -4.30 -16.73
C PRO A 599 17.23 -3.38 -16.35
N ARG A 600 17.96 -3.71 -15.28
CA ARG A 600 19.38 -3.37 -15.21
C ARG A 600 20.09 -4.20 -16.28
N ARG A 601 20.71 -3.56 -17.28
CA ARG A 601 21.77 -4.23 -18.05
C ARG A 601 22.96 -4.44 -17.12
N CYS A 602 23.54 -5.64 -17.11
CA CYS A 602 24.79 -5.88 -16.40
C CYS A 602 25.89 -5.02 -17.02
N CYS A 603 26.67 -4.32 -16.19
CA CYS A 603 27.98 -3.84 -16.62
C CYS A 603 28.90 -5.04 -16.80
N ALA A 604 29.57 -5.15 -17.94
CA ALA A 604 30.60 -6.15 -18.13
C ALA A 604 31.86 -5.74 -17.34
N SER A 605 32.41 -6.67 -16.56
CA SER A 605 33.81 -6.61 -16.13
C SER A 605 34.68 -7.32 -17.18
N PRO A 606 35.88 -6.84 -17.48
CA PRO A 606 36.79 -7.52 -18.40
C PRO A 606 37.47 -8.74 -17.74
N GLU A 607 37.67 -9.79 -18.54
CA GLU A 607 38.62 -10.88 -18.35
C GLU A 607 40.08 -10.35 -18.46
N THR A 608 41.16 -10.95 -17.93
CA THR A 608 41.40 -12.06 -16.97
C THR A 608 42.65 -11.68 -16.12
N VAL A 609 43.60 -12.44 -15.54
CA VAL A 609 44.11 -13.84 -15.54
C VAL A 609 44.72 -14.16 -14.13
N PRO A 610 45.15 -15.39 -13.79
CA PRO A 610 45.14 -15.87 -12.39
C PRO A 610 46.52 -16.03 -11.69
N SER A 611 46.48 -16.21 -10.36
CA SER A 611 47.39 -17.15 -9.65
C SER A 611 46.90 -17.55 -8.25
N GLU A 612 46.94 -18.86 -7.99
CA GLU A 612 47.35 -19.56 -6.75
C GLU A 612 46.66 -19.33 -5.38
N HIS A 613 46.15 -20.44 -4.83
CA HIS A 613 45.85 -20.61 -3.40
C HIS A 613 47.12 -20.87 -2.58
N VAL A 614 47.23 -20.26 -1.40
CA VAL A 614 47.93 -20.88 -0.26
C VAL A 614 47.12 -20.65 1.03
N SER A 615 46.61 -21.74 1.62
CA SER A 615 46.21 -21.80 3.02
C SER A 615 47.32 -22.47 3.82
N CYS A 616 47.58 -22.02 5.06
CA CYS A 616 47.71 -22.87 6.26
C CYS A 616 48.26 -22.11 7.49
N ALA A 617 47.53 -22.21 8.59
CA ALA A 617 48.10 -22.47 9.92
C ALA A 617 48.13 -24.02 10.10
N PRO A 618 48.93 -24.65 10.99
CA PRO A 618 49.25 -24.20 12.35
C PRO A 618 50.71 -24.44 12.81
N ASN A 619 50.97 -24.27 14.11
CA ASN A 619 52.25 -24.59 14.77
C ASN A 619 52.23 -25.99 15.41
N VAL A 620 53.28 -26.79 15.16
CA VAL A 620 54.08 -27.62 16.12
C VAL A 620 53.29 -28.53 17.10
N GLU A 621 53.49 -29.86 17.14
CA GLU A 621 54.74 -30.46 17.63
C GLU A 621 55.00 -31.98 17.30
N ARG A 622 56.23 -32.30 16.82
CA ARG A 622 56.99 -33.60 16.90
C ARG A 622 56.43 -34.89 16.22
N PRO A 623 57.27 -35.95 15.96
CA PRO A 623 58.66 -35.91 15.45
C PRO A 623 59.08 -37.04 14.46
N ARG A 624 60.05 -36.71 13.58
CA ARG A 624 61.16 -37.56 13.04
C ARG A 624 60.91 -38.93 12.35
N ARG A 625 61.32 -39.01 11.07
CA ARG A 625 62.43 -39.83 10.47
C ARG A 625 62.55 -39.44 8.97
N SER A 626 63.63 -38.85 8.45
CA SER A 626 64.95 -39.43 8.05
C SER A 626 64.82 -40.68 7.17
N ARG A 627 65.37 -40.80 5.94
CA ARG A 627 66.56 -40.21 5.28
C ARG A 627 66.25 -39.85 3.80
N VAL A 628 66.72 -38.72 3.24
CA VAL A 628 68.02 -38.46 2.52
C VAL A 628 68.15 -39.23 1.17
N PRO A 629 68.58 -38.58 0.04
CA PRO A 629 68.15 -38.97 -1.31
C PRO A 629 69.29 -39.43 -2.27
N VAL A 630 68.93 -39.84 -3.49
CA VAL A 630 69.82 -39.88 -4.68
C VAL A 630 69.09 -39.27 -5.88
N GLY A 631 69.72 -38.30 -6.54
CA GLY A 631 69.14 -37.53 -7.65
C GLY A 631 69.36 -38.11 -9.05
N SER A 632 69.51 -37.19 -10.03
CA SER A 632 69.75 -37.43 -11.47
C SER A 632 68.54 -37.93 -12.28
N ALA A 633 68.38 -37.63 -13.57
CA ALA A 633 68.70 -36.46 -14.44
C ALA A 633 68.10 -36.75 -15.83
N ALA A 634 68.05 -35.75 -16.72
CA ALA A 634 67.83 -35.91 -18.18
C ALA A 634 66.46 -36.52 -18.59
N ASP A 635 66.04 -36.54 -19.86
CA ASP A 635 66.16 -35.57 -20.98
C ASP A 635 65.17 -36.04 -22.09
N GLY A 636 64.92 -35.23 -23.11
CA GLY A 636 64.27 -35.64 -24.36
C GLY A 636 62.73 -35.58 -24.37
N GLY A 637 62.18 -34.62 -25.12
CA GLY A 637 60.74 -34.59 -25.48
C GLY A 637 60.47 -35.16 -26.88
N ARG A 638 59.22 -35.07 -27.37
CA ARG A 638 58.90 -35.14 -28.81
C ARG A 638 57.57 -34.47 -29.18
N SER A 639 57.46 -34.16 -30.47
CA SER A 639 56.40 -33.39 -31.16
C SER A 639 54.98 -34.02 -31.16
N PRO A 640 53.93 -33.23 -31.49
CA PRO A 640 52.52 -33.59 -31.32
C PRO A 640 51.92 -34.41 -32.49
N ARG A 641 50.64 -34.77 -32.34
CA ARG A 641 49.69 -35.09 -33.45
C ARG A 641 48.29 -34.57 -33.15
N ASP A 642 47.51 -34.43 -34.22
CA ASP A 642 46.27 -33.67 -34.35
C ASP A 642 45.00 -34.30 -33.71
N PRO A 643 43.95 -33.48 -33.45
CA PRO A 643 42.63 -33.96 -33.03
C PRO A 643 41.78 -34.48 -34.19
N GLY A 644 40.71 -35.23 -33.89
CA GLY A 644 39.77 -35.70 -34.92
C GLY A 644 38.62 -36.59 -34.46
N SER A 645 37.67 -36.04 -33.69
CA SER A 645 36.30 -36.57 -33.52
C SER A 645 35.37 -35.49 -32.95
#